data_AF-K6U9G8-F1
#
_entry.id   AF-K6U9G8-F1
#
_cell.length_a   1.000
_cell.length_b   1.000
_cell.length_c   1.000
_cell.angle_alpha   90.00
_cell.angle_beta   90.00
_cell.angle_gamma   90.00
#
_symmetry.space_group_name_H-M   'P 1'
#
loop_
_entity.id
_entity.type
_entity.pdbx_description
1 polymer ?
#
loop_
_entity_poly.entity_id
_entity_poly.type
_entity_poly.pdbx_seq_one_letter_code
_entity_poly.pdbx_strand_id
1 'polypeptide(L)'
;MIKVTVNINGMNYNLKGEKDEKYLLGVANFVDTRIKEIISKKAGFSTTAAAVLAAVNIADELYECDLELDKAVEAKKNIENENTSLKKKIEELNLEMKKVIDEKSNIKADFEKKEQELHLRYKDVEAAFNSLNEEISKLKAENEKVKNENKLIHEEVKNNKNANEALNREVNESREKNKVLYKKIDEAKNREHRLNKQIQQSNEQISKLTNDITKINKEKDNINKELNELNNKNLELNKEVEKLNEVRKELNNEILVLKEKNLTVETNSYDVFEDFKKTKAELEAEISSKEAIIKEYNMCKTNLENLRVEYSNCSKELQECKESLEKQVNDNNEITSKFNEEREALNKKVEELLLTKEELSNKIKDLMASEQELNDSLQIEKENIVELTKQIEISNGEKADLKKELNDLFEESDKEINDYKEKLNNTNKENEKLVNQINSLYEEKDNLESKINKLTAEQENLNIELDNVRDANDRLSQEIEEYDRKKQDLEEMVNMLTLVQDNLNRDNNKLAAVNNELSEEIEKYGLEKAELENEINLLKEKQNNLTNEIESIKVDNDKLTKEIETSTLEKEILEDEIDNLKQIHDNLNSEISDIRDNNVRLEKEIETILLEKQALQEEINKLTEDENILNNEIKHLGNINDQLSKEIEKCNREKDVLREEVEIIRSNNEKVKNEAKEAYEASQDQINIKIKEIEEINQTLETTEADLRRTKEELGSKERAVARLEKELEDKEDIFLNLKRQIEAKEIELDASKEAMNELNEKISALVSENSKFTQESRTFQHRLFELQSEIINKDIEITKLRKEEKIGPVVKKR
;
A
#
# COMPACT_ATOMS: atom_id res chain seq x y z
N MET A 1 54.60 -59.79 135.60
CA MET A 1 53.58 -60.52 136.37
C MET A 1 53.34 -59.84 137.72
N ILE A 2 52.10 -59.48 138.02
CA ILE A 2 51.65 -58.97 139.32
C ILE A 2 51.24 -60.16 140.20
N LYS A 3 51.35 -60.02 141.53
CA LYS A 3 50.92 -61.02 142.51
C LYS A 3 49.84 -60.42 143.41
N VAL A 4 48.67 -61.05 143.46
CA VAL A 4 47.48 -60.56 144.18
C VAL A 4 47.00 -61.65 145.14
N THR A 5 46.57 -61.26 146.35
CA THR A 5 45.89 -62.19 147.27
C THR A 5 44.39 -62.04 147.10
N VAL A 6 43.71 -63.14 146.78
CA VAL A 6 42.25 -63.18 146.52
C VAL A 6 41.60 -64.21 147.43
N ASN A 7 40.35 -64.01 147.83
CA ASN A 7 39.56 -65.02 148.54
C ASN A 7 38.63 -65.72 147.55
N ILE A 8 38.67 -67.06 147.51
CA ILE A 8 37.77 -67.88 146.70
C ILE A 8 37.20 -68.97 147.61
N ASN A 9 35.87 -69.01 147.73
CA ASN A 9 35.11 -69.92 148.57
C ASN A 9 35.63 -69.98 150.04
N GLY A 10 36.02 -68.83 150.58
CA GLY A 10 36.54 -68.69 151.95
C GLY A 10 38.06 -68.87 152.08
N MET A 11 38.75 -69.44 151.10
CA MET A 11 40.21 -69.66 151.13
C MET A 11 41.00 -68.55 150.44
N ASN A 12 42.10 -68.11 151.04
CA ASN A 12 42.98 -67.08 150.48
C ASN A 12 44.03 -67.70 149.53
N TYR A 13 43.93 -67.40 148.24
CA TYR A 13 44.89 -67.82 147.21
C TYR A 13 45.78 -66.65 146.78
N ASN A 14 47.05 -66.96 146.49
CA ASN A 14 48.02 -66.00 145.96
C ASN A 14 48.11 -66.18 144.44
N LEU A 15 47.27 -65.48 143.68
CA LEU A 15 47.33 -65.50 142.21
C LEU A 15 48.53 -64.70 141.71
N LYS A 16 49.13 -65.15 140.59
CA LYS A 16 50.20 -64.46 139.89
C LYS A 16 49.92 -64.52 138.39
N GLY A 17 49.84 -63.36 137.74
CA GLY A 17 49.45 -63.27 136.32
C GLY A 17 50.03 -62.06 135.62
N GLU A 18 49.86 -61.98 134.30
CA GLU A 18 50.42 -60.90 133.46
C GLU A 18 49.48 -59.72 133.24
N LYS A 19 48.17 -59.95 133.39
CA LYS A 19 47.15 -58.89 133.42
C LYS A 19 47.21 -58.10 134.73
N ASP A 20 46.48 -56.98 134.77
CA ASP A 20 46.48 -56.07 135.91
C ASP A 20 45.76 -56.66 137.13
N GLU A 21 45.99 -56.03 138.29
CA GLU A 21 45.38 -56.46 139.55
C GLU A 21 43.85 -56.44 139.51
N LYS A 22 43.25 -55.47 138.80
CA LYS A 22 41.79 -55.36 138.67
C LYS A 22 41.20 -56.51 137.85
N TYR A 23 41.83 -56.91 136.75
CA TYR A 23 41.41 -58.10 135.99
C TYR A 23 41.57 -59.38 136.82
N LEU A 24 42.69 -59.55 137.52
CA LEU A 24 42.94 -60.74 138.36
C LEU A 24 41.95 -60.85 139.53
N LEU A 25 41.58 -59.74 140.17
CA LEU A 25 40.50 -59.66 141.15
C LEU A 25 39.12 -59.94 140.51
N GLY A 26 38.87 -59.41 139.30
CA GLY A 26 37.64 -59.65 138.56
C GLY A 26 37.41 -61.13 138.26
N VAL A 27 38.40 -61.82 137.72
CA VAL A 27 38.35 -63.27 137.44
C VAL A 27 38.19 -64.08 138.74
N ALA A 28 38.92 -63.74 139.81
CA ALA A 28 38.79 -64.42 141.09
C ALA A 28 37.38 -64.26 141.69
N ASN A 29 36.83 -63.04 141.66
CA ASN A 29 35.47 -62.75 142.15
C ASN A 29 34.39 -63.44 141.28
N PHE A 30 34.59 -63.54 139.97
CA PHE A 30 33.68 -64.26 139.06
C PHE A 30 33.63 -65.76 139.39
N VAL A 31 34.79 -66.40 139.52
CA VAL A 31 34.90 -67.82 139.92
C VAL A 31 34.31 -68.04 141.32
N ASP A 32 34.64 -67.20 142.30
CA ASP A 32 34.07 -67.26 143.65
C ASP A 32 32.53 -67.10 143.66
N THR A 33 32.00 -66.16 142.87
CA THR A 33 30.56 -65.96 142.71
C THR A 33 29.88 -67.20 142.11
N ARG A 34 30.43 -67.75 141.02
CA ARG A 34 29.83 -68.93 140.35
C ARG A 34 29.90 -70.19 141.21
N ILE A 35 30.96 -70.36 142.03
CA ILE A 35 31.03 -71.42 143.06
C ILE A 35 29.95 -71.22 144.13
N LYS A 36 29.80 -69.99 144.65
CA LYS A 36 28.78 -69.66 145.66
C LYS A 36 27.35 -69.85 145.14
N GLU A 37 27.08 -69.49 143.90
CA GLU A 37 25.80 -69.78 143.22
C GLU A 37 25.50 -71.28 143.18
N ILE A 38 26.47 -72.13 142.82
CA ILE A 38 26.25 -73.57 142.71
C ILE A 38 26.01 -74.20 144.09
N ILE A 39 26.75 -73.76 145.11
CA ILE A 39 26.53 -74.19 146.50
C ILE A 39 25.12 -73.76 146.98
N SER A 40 24.70 -72.53 146.70
CA SER A 40 23.39 -72.01 147.15
C SER A 40 22.21 -72.69 146.44
N LYS A 41 22.37 -73.06 145.16
CA LYS A 41 21.35 -73.75 144.36
C LYS A 41 21.17 -75.24 144.73
N LYS A 42 22.12 -75.88 145.43
CA LYS A 42 22.01 -77.30 145.84
C LYS A 42 22.77 -77.64 147.13
N ALA A 43 22.12 -77.41 148.27
CA ALA A 43 22.63 -77.78 149.59
C ALA A 43 22.88 -79.30 149.69
N GLY A 44 24.14 -79.71 149.63
CA GLY A 44 24.58 -81.11 149.65
C GLY A 44 25.79 -81.43 148.79
N PHE A 45 26.18 -80.56 147.84
CA PHE A 45 27.46 -80.71 147.14
C PHE A 45 28.66 -80.40 148.04
N SER A 46 29.75 -81.14 147.87
CA SER A 46 31.06 -80.78 148.43
C SER A 46 31.62 -79.54 147.74
N THR A 47 32.49 -78.80 148.42
CA THR A 47 33.19 -77.62 147.86
C THR A 47 33.95 -77.96 146.58
N THR A 48 34.56 -79.16 146.51
CA THR A 48 35.23 -79.68 145.31
C THR A 48 34.25 -79.91 144.16
N ALA A 49 33.08 -80.52 144.41
CA ALA A 49 32.07 -80.76 143.37
C ALA A 49 31.49 -79.45 142.83
N ALA A 50 31.25 -78.47 143.70
CA ALA A 50 30.82 -77.14 143.29
C ALA A 50 31.89 -76.38 142.48
N ALA A 51 33.17 -76.52 142.84
CA ALA A 51 34.29 -75.93 142.09
C ALA A 51 34.47 -76.57 140.70
N VAL A 52 34.32 -77.91 140.57
CA VAL A 52 34.35 -78.60 139.28
C VAL A 52 33.18 -78.16 138.40
N LEU A 53 31.96 -78.10 138.94
CA LEU A 53 30.80 -77.65 138.16
C LEU A 53 30.89 -76.16 137.78
N ALA A 54 31.47 -75.31 138.64
CA ALA A 54 31.75 -73.91 138.28
C ALA A 54 32.75 -73.83 137.12
N ALA A 55 33.82 -74.64 137.13
CA ALA A 55 34.80 -74.69 136.06
C ALA A 55 34.21 -75.21 134.74
N VAL A 56 33.32 -76.22 134.78
CA VAL A 56 32.61 -76.73 133.59
C VAL A 56 31.69 -75.66 133.01
N ASN A 57 30.84 -75.02 133.83
CA ASN A 57 29.95 -73.96 133.37
C ASN A 57 30.72 -72.77 132.78
N ILE A 58 31.86 -72.37 133.37
CA ILE A 58 32.69 -71.29 132.84
C ILE A 58 33.39 -71.68 131.53
N ALA A 59 33.72 -72.97 131.33
CA ALA A 59 34.24 -73.47 130.06
C ALA A 59 33.15 -73.56 128.96
N ASP A 60 31.91 -73.84 129.35
CA ASP A 60 30.73 -73.84 128.47
C ASP A 60 30.38 -72.41 128.02
N GLU A 61 30.29 -71.46 128.96
CA GLU A 61 30.15 -70.02 128.71
C GLU A 61 31.27 -69.49 127.77
N LEU A 62 32.52 -69.97 127.93
CA LEU A 62 33.64 -69.62 127.06
C LEU A 62 33.51 -70.22 125.65
N TYR A 63 33.14 -71.50 125.53
CA TYR A 63 33.01 -72.16 124.24
C TYR A 63 31.84 -71.62 123.40
N GLU A 64 30.74 -71.22 124.06
CA GLU A 64 29.66 -70.49 123.40
C GLU A 64 30.13 -69.10 122.91
N CYS A 65 30.90 -68.37 123.72
CA CYS A 65 31.50 -67.09 123.31
C CYS A 65 32.46 -67.22 122.12
N ASP A 66 33.32 -68.24 122.10
CA ASP A 66 34.24 -68.50 120.98
C ASP A 66 33.45 -68.86 119.70
N LEU A 67 32.39 -69.67 119.81
CA LEU A 67 31.48 -69.99 118.69
C LEU A 67 30.68 -68.78 118.18
N GLU A 68 30.35 -67.80 119.03
CA GLU A 68 29.76 -66.53 118.58
C GLU A 68 30.80 -65.60 117.95
N LEU A 69 32.03 -65.58 118.48
CA LEU A 69 33.14 -64.80 117.94
C LEU A 69 33.52 -65.27 116.53
N ASP A 70 33.62 -66.58 116.29
CA ASP A 70 33.90 -67.14 114.95
C ASP A 70 32.81 -66.76 113.94
N LYS A 71 31.53 -66.87 114.30
CA LYS A 71 30.40 -66.41 113.46
C LYS A 71 30.48 -64.91 113.16
N ALA A 72 30.85 -64.09 114.15
CA ALA A 72 31.00 -62.65 113.98
C ALA A 72 32.21 -62.29 113.09
N VAL A 73 33.31 -63.04 113.19
CA VAL A 73 34.50 -62.91 112.32
C VAL A 73 34.18 -63.32 110.88
N GLU A 74 33.44 -64.41 110.67
CA GLU A 74 33.01 -64.85 109.33
C GLU A 74 32.01 -63.87 108.70
N ALA A 75 31.01 -63.40 109.46
CA ALA A 75 30.10 -62.36 109.02
C ALA A 75 30.83 -61.06 108.66
N LYS A 76 31.78 -60.61 109.49
CA LYS A 76 32.64 -59.46 109.21
C LYS A 76 33.43 -59.65 107.91
N LYS A 77 34.05 -60.81 107.72
CA LYS A 77 34.83 -61.15 106.52
C LYS A 77 33.96 -61.12 105.25
N ASN A 78 32.73 -61.61 105.33
CA ASN A 78 31.78 -61.56 104.22
C ASN A 78 31.37 -60.11 103.91
N ILE A 79 31.09 -59.29 104.92
CA ILE A 79 30.82 -57.85 104.75
C ILE A 79 32.03 -57.10 104.17
N GLU A 80 33.27 -57.46 104.52
CA GLU A 80 34.49 -56.88 103.93
C GLU A 80 34.69 -57.31 102.46
N ASN A 81 34.35 -58.55 102.10
CA ASN A 81 34.32 -59.02 100.71
C ASN A 81 33.24 -58.30 99.88
N GLU A 82 32.03 -58.13 100.42
CA GLU A 82 30.96 -57.37 99.78
C GLU A 82 31.37 -55.91 99.57
N ASN A 83 31.87 -55.23 100.61
CA ASN A 83 32.34 -53.85 100.50
C ASN A 83 33.48 -53.65 99.49
N THR A 84 34.40 -54.61 99.36
CA THR A 84 35.47 -54.53 98.35
C THR A 84 34.95 -54.79 96.93
N SER A 85 33.97 -55.68 96.74
CA SER A 85 33.30 -55.85 95.44
C SER A 85 32.46 -54.62 95.03
N LEU A 86 31.72 -54.03 95.98
CA LEU A 86 30.94 -52.81 95.76
C LEU A 86 31.84 -51.61 95.41
N LYS A 87 32.99 -51.46 96.06
CA LYS A 87 33.98 -50.41 95.72
C LYS A 87 34.48 -50.55 94.29
N LYS A 88 34.89 -51.74 93.86
CA LYS A 88 35.27 -51.99 92.45
C LYS A 88 34.16 -51.63 91.48
N LYS A 89 32.92 -52.03 91.78
CA LYS A 89 31.78 -51.74 90.92
C LYS A 89 31.41 -50.25 90.87
N ILE A 90 31.68 -49.50 91.93
CA ILE A 90 31.59 -48.04 91.96
C ILE A 90 32.72 -47.40 91.14
N GLU A 91 33.94 -47.93 91.18
CA GLU A 91 35.07 -47.45 90.36
C GLU A 91 34.81 -47.71 88.85
N GLU A 92 34.33 -48.90 88.50
CA GLU A 92 33.88 -49.27 87.14
C GLU A 92 32.79 -48.31 86.63
N LEU A 93 31.71 -48.15 87.40
CA LEU A 93 30.60 -47.25 87.04
C LEU A 93 31.05 -45.78 86.91
N ASN A 94 31.96 -45.29 87.76
CA ASN A 94 32.48 -43.93 87.65
C ASN A 94 33.34 -43.73 86.38
N LEU A 95 34.12 -44.75 85.99
CA LEU A 95 34.95 -44.69 84.78
C LEU A 95 34.09 -44.75 83.51
N GLU A 96 33.00 -45.51 83.53
CA GLU A 96 32.00 -45.59 82.45
C GLU A 96 31.15 -44.33 82.35
N MET A 97 30.65 -43.81 83.48
CA MET A 97 29.99 -42.50 83.60
C MET A 97 30.86 -41.37 83.02
N LYS A 98 32.18 -41.41 83.26
CA LYS A 98 33.11 -40.42 82.71
C LYS A 98 33.21 -40.51 81.18
N LYS A 99 33.34 -41.71 80.60
CA LYS A 99 33.32 -41.88 79.12
C LYS A 99 32.05 -41.29 78.51
N VAL A 100 30.88 -41.58 79.09
CA VAL A 100 29.59 -41.05 78.62
C VAL A 100 29.51 -39.53 78.72
N ILE A 101 30.14 -38.91 79.73
CA ILE A 101 30.25 -37.44 79.84
C ILE A 101 31.16 -36.87 78.74
N ASP A 102 32.32 -37.48 78.50
CA ASP A 102 33.27 -37.04 77.48
C ASP A 102 32.69 -37.22 76.05
N GLU A 103 32.02 -38.34 75.77
CA GLU A 103 31.26 -38.60 74.54
C GLU A 103 30.13 -37.58 74.33
N LYS A 104 29.33 -37.31 75.37
CA LYS A 104 28.27 -36.30 75.33
C LYS A 104 28.82 -34.89 75.07
N SER A 105 30.00 -34.57 75.60
CA SER A 105 30.69 -33.30 75.33
C SER A 105 31.08 -33.19 73.86
N ASN A 106 31.66 -34.25 73.28
CA ASN A 106 32.07 -34.29 71.87
C ASN A 106 30.87 -34.21 70.93
N ILE A 107 29.80 -34.97 71.20
CA ILE A 107 28.55 -34.93 70.41
C ILE A 107 27.91 -33.53 70.45
N LYS A 108 27.94 -32.85 71.59
CA LYS A 108 27.44 -31.47 71.71
C LYS A 108 28.27 -30.48 70.89
N ALA A 109 29.61 -30.58 70.93
CA ALA A 109 30.48 -29.71 70.14
C ALA A 109 30.33 -29.92 68.62
N ASP A 110 30.15 -31.16 68.16
CA ASP A 110 29.90 -31.44 66.74
C ASP A 110 28.48 -31.08 66.29
N PHE A 111 27.49 -31.11 67.19
CA PHE A 111 26.17 -30.55 66.93
C PHE A 111 26.23 -29.02 66.76
N GLU A 112 26.90 -28.31 67.67
CA GLU A 112 27.06 -26.85 67.60
C GLU A 112 27.80 -26.40 66.33
N LYS A 113 28.80 -27.16 65.86
CA LYS A 113 29.43 -26.93 64.54
C LYS A 113 28.45 -27.11 63.40
N LYS A 114 27.69 -28.22 63.37
CA LYS A 114 26.72 -28.48 62.30
C LYS A 114 25.57 -27.47 62.27
N GLU A 115 25.15 -26.99 63.43
CA GLU A 115 24.18 -25.90 63.54
C GLU A 115 24.73 -24.60 62.94
N GLN A 116 26.01 -24.27 63.19
CA GLN A 116 26.68 -23.13 62.57
C GLN A 116 26.86 -23.29 61.05
N GLU A 117 27.30 -24.45 60.56
CA GLU A 117 27.40 -24.72 59.11
C GLU A 117 26.03 -24.65 58.41
N LEU A 118 24.99 -25.19 59.03
CA LEU A 118 23.62 -25.14 58.51
C LEU A 118 23.10 -23.71 58.46
N HIS A 119 23.35 -22.91 59.50
CA HIS A 119 22.96 -21.50 59.54
C HIS A 119 23.71 -20.65 58.51
N LEU A 120 25.00 -20.96 58.25
CA LEU A 120 25.77 -20.32 57.19
C LEU A 120 25.20 -20.64 55.82
N ARG A 121 24.96 -21.93 55.52
CA ARG A 121 24.29 -22.36 54.28
C ARG A 121 22.91 -21.74 54.08
N TYR A 122 22.10 -21.62 55.14
CA TYR A 122 20.80 -20.96 55.05
C TYR A 122 20.93 -19.49 54.62
N LYS A 123 21.92 -18.76 55.17
CA LYS A 123 22.19 -17.38 54.82
C LYS A 123 22.68 -17.23 53.36
N ASP A 124 23.52 -18.16 52.89
CA ASP A 124 24.00 -18.16 51.50
C ASP A 124 22.86 -18.47 50.51
N VAL A 125 21.98 -19.42 50.85
CA VAL A 125 20.76 -19.73 50.08
C VAL A 125 19.77 -18.57 50.08
N GLU A 126 19.59 -17.89 51.22
CA GLU A 126 18.75 -16.69 51.32
C GLU A 126 19.30 -15.54 50.47
N ALA A 127 20.61 -15.31 50.48
CA ALA A 127 21.26 -14.33 49.62
C ALA A 127 21.08 -14.66 48.12
N ALA A 128 21.26 -15.93 47.73
CA ALA A 128 21.02 -16.40 46.37
C ALA A 128 19.55 -16.25 45.94
N PHE A 129 18.60 -16.60 46.82
CA PHE A 129 17.16 -16.44 46.59
C PHE A 129 16.76 -14.98 46.41
N ASN A 130 17.33 -14.06 47.21
CA ASN A 130 17.08 -12.62 47.07
C ASN A 130 17.67 -12.07 45.75
N SER A 131 18.88 -12.47 45.37
CA SER A 131 19.46 -12.13 44.06
C SER A 131 18.59 -12.63 42.89
N LEU A 132 18.11 -13.87 42.97
CA LEU A 132 17.25 -14.46 41.94
C LEU A 132 15.87 -13.75 41.87
N ASN A 133 15.32 -13.30 43.00
CA ASN A 133 14.08 -12.52 43.02
C ASN A 133 14.26 -11.12 42.40
N GLU A 134 15.41 -10.47 42.58
CA GLU A 134 15.73 -9.24 41.85
C GLU A 134 15.81 -9.49 40.33
N GLU A 135 16.47 -10.57 39.91
CA GLU A 135 16.63 -10.94 38.50
C GLU A 135 15.28 -11.27 37.85
N ILE A 136 14.45 -12.08 38.51
CA ILE A 136 13.05 -12.34 38.12
C ILE A 136 12.24 -11.04 38.04
N SER A 137 12.50 -10.05 38.89
CA SER A 137 11.82 -8.76 38.86
C SER A 137 12.27 -7.88 37.68
N LYS A 138 13.58 -7.89 37.37
CA LYS A 138 14.16 -7.23 36.18
C LYS A 138 13.59 -7.85 34.89
N LEU A 139 13.60 -9.18 34.78
CA LEU A 139 13.06 -9.94 33.64
C LEU A 139 11.54 -9.76 33.46
N LYS A 140 10.77 -9.58 34.55
CA LYS A 140 9.33 -9.24 34.47
C LYS A 140 9.10 -7.83 33.91
N ALA A 141 9.88 -6.84 34.36
CA ALA A 141 9.78 -5.48 33.85
C ALA A 141 10.19 -5.38 32.36
N GLU A 142 11.20 -6.15 31.96
CA GLU A 142 11.63 -6.29 30.57
C GLU A 142 10.58 -7.00 29.70
N ASN A 143 9.96 -8.08 30.19
CA ASN A 143 8.84 -8.74 29.51
C ASN A 143 7.67 -7.79 29.26
N GLU A 144 7.28 -6.94 30.22
CA GLU A 144 6.22 -5.95 29.97
C GLU A 144 6.65 -4.85 28.99
N LYS A 145 7.94 -4.48 28.90
CA LYS A 145 8.42 -3.59 27.81
C LYS A 145 8.25 -4.27 26.45
N VAL A 146 8.85 -5.45 26.28
CA VAL A 146 8.80 -6.23 25.02
C VAL A 146 7.36 -6.54 24.61
N LYS A 147 6.47 -6.81 25.56
CA LYS A 147 5.03 -7.04 25.34
C LYS A 147 4.27 -5.77 24.92
N ASN A 148 4.73 -4.58 25.28
CA ASN A 148 4.16 -3.31 24.81
C ASN A 148 4.75 -2.88 23.46
N GLU A 149 6.05 -3.12 23.23
CA GLU A 149 6.68 -2.98 21.91
C GLU A 149 6.02 -3.90 20.88
N ASN A 150 5.75 -5.17 21.23
CA ASN A 150 5.01 -6.10 20.37
C ASN A 150 3.57 -5.63 20.04
N LYS A 151 2.90 -4.86 20.92
CA LYS A 151 1.60 -4.26 20.59
C LYS A 151 1.75 -3.14 19.57
N LEU A 152 2.73 -2.25 19.77
CA LEU A 152 3.02 -1.16 18.85
C LEU A 152 3.39 -1.70 17.46
N ILE A 153 4.27 -2.70 17.40
CA ILE A 153 4.64 -3.41 16.17
C ILE A 153 3.40 -4.08 15.55
N HIS A 154 2.49 -4.66 16.34
CA HIS A 154 1.26 -5.25 15.79
C HIS A 154 0.29 -4.21 15.21
N GLU A 155 0.15 -3.03 15.84
CA GLU A 155 -0.63 -1.92 15.29
C GLU A 155 0.03 -1.31 14.04
N GLU A 156 1.36 -1.19 14.03
CA GLU A 156 2.13 -0.73 12.88
C GLU A 156 2.07 -1.71 11.70
N VAL A 157 2.19 -3.02 11.94
CA VAL A 157 1.98 -4.08 10.94
C VAL A 157 0.54 -4.05 10.41
N LYS A 158 -0.46 -3.81 11.26
CA LYS A 158 -1.86 -3.65 10.84
C LYS A 158 -2.05 -2.42 9.95
N ASN A 159 -1.43 -1.28 10.29
CA ASN A 159 -1.48 -0.06 9.51
C ASN A 159 -0.75 -0.22 8.16
N ASN A 160 0.44 -0.82 8.17
CA ASN A 160 1.19 -1.17 6.96
C ASN A 160 0.44 -2.16 6.08
N LYS A 161 -0.29 -3.13 6.65
CA LYS A 161 -1.18 -4.01 5.89
C LYS A 161 -2.28 -3.23 5.19
N ASN A 162 -2.97 -2.33 5.90
CA ASN A 162 -4.03 -1.49 5.33
C ASN A 162 -3.49 -0.59 4.20
N ALA A 163 -2.31 0.01 4.38
CA ALA A 163 -1.63 0.82 3.38
C ALA A 163 -1.25 -0.01 2.14
N ASN A 164 -0.72 -1.22 2.33
CA ASN A 164 -0.36 -2.14 1.25
C ASN A 164 -1.60 -2.68 0.51
N GLU A 165 -2.72 -2.89 1.19
CA GLU A 165 -4.02 -3.21 0.57
C GLU A 165 -4.56 -2.05 -0.29
N ALA A 166 -4.31 -0.79 0.09
CA ALA A 166 -4.65 0.38 -0.73
C ALA A 166 -3.72 0.50 -1.97
N LEU A 167 -2.41 0.43 -1.76
CA LEU A 167 -1.38 0.47 -2.81
C LEU A 167 -1.59 -0.62 -3.87
N ASN A 168 -2.00 -1.84 -3.47
CA ASN A 168 -2.33 -2.90 -4.41
C ASN A 168 -3.55 -2.60 -5.29
N ARG A 169 -4.54 -1.82 -4.83
CA ARG A 169 -5.67 -1.39 -5.67
C ARG A 169 -5.19 -0.38 -6.71
N GLU A 170 -4.43 0.62 -6.28
CA GLU A 170 -3.88 1.69 -7.11
C GLU A 170 -2.90 1.16 -8.18
N VAL A 171 -2.06 0.18 -7.84
CA VAL A 171 -1.21 -0.55 -8.78
C VAL A 171 -2.03 -1.35 -9.79
N ASN A 172 -3.14 -1.99 -9.38
CA ASN A 172 -3.98 -2.76 -10.31
C ASN A 172 -4.78 -1.84 -11.25
N GLU A 173 -5.30 -0.71 -10.79
CA GLU A 173 -5.87 0.32 -11.68
C GLU A 173 -4.83 0.82 -12.69
N SER A 174 -3.61 1.11 -12.23
CA SER A 174 -2.50 1.58 -13.07
C SER A 174 -2.09 0.53 -14.10
N ARG A 175 -2.15 -0.76 -13.77
CA ARG A 175 -1.95 -1.88 -14.71
C ARG A 175 -3.03 -1.92 -15.80
N GLU A 176 -4.31 -1.77 -15.47
CA GLU A 176 -5.37 -1.75 -16.49
C GLU A 176 -5.33 -0.48 -17.36
N LYS A 177 -5.04 0.69 -16.76
CA LYS A 177 -4.74 1.94 -17.49
C LYS A 177 -3.62 1.71 -18.51
N ASN A 178 -2.53 1.03 -18.11
CA ASN A 178 -1.44 0.65 -19.03
C ASN A 178 -1.85 -0.35 -20.11
N LYS A 179 -2.66 -1.38 -19.83
CA LYS A 179 -3.18 -2.29 -20.87
C LYS A 179 -4.01 -1.57 -21.93
N VAL A 180 -4.78 -0.55 -21.54
CA VAL A 180 -5.53 0.30 -22.48
C VAL A 180 -4.58 1.17 -23.32
N LEU A 181 -3.51 1.71 -22.72
CA LEU A 181 -2.50 2.47 -23.45
C LEU A 181 -1.73 1.60 -24.46
N TYR A 182 -1.32 0.38 -24.10
CA TYR A 182 -0.65 -0.54 -25.05
C TYR A 182 -1.53 -0.85 -26.28
N LYS A 183 -2.84 -1.11 -26.08
CA LYS A 183 -3.79 -1.29 -27.20
C LYS A 183 -3.84 -0.07 -28.12
N LYS A 184 -3.96 1.14 -27.55
CA LYS A 184 -3.94 2.40 -28.32
C LYS A 184 -2.63 2.62 -29.08
N ILE A 185 -1.49 2.24 -28.49
CA ILE A 185 -0.16 2.33 -29.12
C ILE A 185 -0.07 1.37 -30.31
N ASP A 186 -0.55 0.13 -30.19
CA ASP A 186 -0.54 -0.81 -31.32
C ASP A 186 -1.57 -0.45 -32.40
N GLU A 187 -2.74 0.10 -32.03
CA GLU A 187 -3.67 0.72 -32.99
C GLU A 187 -3.02 1.89 -33.75
N ALA A 188 -2.25 2.74 -33.06
CA ALA A 188 -1.50 3.84 -33.67
C ALA A 188 -0.41 3.34 -34.63
N LYS A 189 0.43 2.37 -34.22
CA LYS A 189 1.44 1.74 -35.11
C LYS A 189 0.80 1.10 -36.33
N ASN A 190 -0.34 0.42 -36.17
CA ASN A 190 -1.07 -0.17 -37.30
C ASN A 190 -1.63 0.89 -38.26
N ARG A 191 -2.00 2.08 -37.74
CA ARG A 191 -2.40 3.23 -38.56
C ARG A 191 -1.21 3.88 -39.27
N GLU A 192 -0.09 4.04 -38.57
CA GLU A 192 1.18 4.55 -39.12
C GLU A 192 1.68 3.65 -40.26
N HIS A 193 1.71 2.33 -40.07
CA HIS A 193 2.13 1.38 -41.10
C HIS A 193 1.25 1.45 -42.36
N ARG A 194 -0.07 1.67 -42.21
CA ARG A 194 -0.98 1.90 -43.35
C ARG A 194 -0.66 3.21 -44.08
N LEU A 195 -0.38 4.29 -43.36
CA LEU A 195 0.01 5.59 -43.93
C LEU A 195 1.35 5.49 -44.66
N ASN A 196 2.37 4.86 -44.05
CA ASN A 196 3.68 4.63 -44.66
C ASN A 196 3.56 3.81 -45.96
N LYS A 197 2.65 2.81 -46.00
CA LYS A 197 2.36 2.05 -47.23
C LYS A 197 1.69 2.90 -48.31
N GLN A 198 0.80 3.82 -47.95
CA GLN A 198 0.22 4.78 -48.90
C GLN A 198 1.27 5.76 -49.43
N ILE A 199 2.15 6.28 -48.56
CA ILE A 199 3.28 7.15 -48.93
C ILE A 199 4.23 6.42 -49.89
N GLN A 200 4.54 5.14 -49.65
CA GLN A 200 5.33 4.34 -50.59
C GLN A 200 4.65 4.25 -51.97
N GLN A 201 3.35 3.95 -52.01
CA GLN A 201 2.59 3.88 -53.27
C GLN A 201 2.58 5.22 -54.03
N SER A 202 2.44 6.34 -53.32
CA SER A 202 2.57 7.68 -53.91
C SER A 202 3.98 7.96 -54.42
N ASN A 203 5.03 7.57 -53.69
CA ASN A 203 6.42 7.72 -54.13
C ASN A 203 6.75 6.86 -55.36
N GLU A 204 6.18 5.65 -55.47
CA GLU A 204 6.27 4.81 -56.67
C GLU A 204 5.55 5.43 -57.88
N GLN A 205 4.43 6.13 -57.68
CA GLN A 205 3.76 6.92 -58.72
C GLN A 205 4.59 8.13 -59.15
N ILE A 206 5.14 8.89 -58.20
CA ILE A 206 6.05 10.02 -58.45
C ILE A 206 7.29 9.55 -59.22
N SER A 207 7.85 8.39 -58.88
CA SER A 207 8.98 7.79 -59.60
C SER A 207 8.62 7.44 -61.06
N LYS A 208 7.44 6.86 -61.31
CA LYS A 208 6.95 6.58 -62.67
C LYS A 208 6.79 7.87 -63.49
N LEU A 209 6.07 8.86 -62.94
CA LEU A 209 5.88 10.17 -63.58
C LEU A 209 7.22 10.88 -63.85
N THR A 210 8.17 10.79 -62.91
CA THR A 210 9.53 11.34 -63.08
C THR A 210 10.26 10.66 -64.24
N ASN A 211 10.22 9.33 -64.31
CA ASN A 211 10.82 8.58 -65.41
C ASN A 211 10.19 8.96 -66.76
N ASP A 212 8.87 9.11 -66.84
CA ASP A 212 8.18 9.51 -68.08
C ASP A 212 8.51 10.96 -68.46
N ILE A 213 8.65 11.88 -67.51
CA ILE A 213 9.20 13.23 -67.75
C ILE A 213 10.64 13.16 -68.29
N THR A 214 11.50 12.24 -67.83
CA THR A 214 12.85 12.08 -68.43
C THR A 214 12.82 11.48 -69.84
N LYS A 215 11.82 10.67 -70.20
CA LYS A 215 11.63 10.19 -71.59
C LYS A 215 11.23 11.35 -72.48
N ILE A 216 10.18 12.10 -72.10
CA ILE A 216 9.68 13.26 -72.84
C ILE A 216 10.78 14.33 -73.03
N ASN A 217 11.63 14.56 -72.03
CA ASN A 217 12.78 15.44 -72.19
C ASN A 217 13.85 14.88 -73.15
N LYS A 218 14.13 13.57 -73.14
CA LYS A 218 15.05 12.95 -74.13
C LYS A 218 14.48 12.99 -75.56
N GLU A 219 13.17 12.79 -75.72
CA GLU A 219 12.47 12.92 -77.00
C GLU A 219 12.54 14.37 -77.50
N LYS A 220 12.24 15.35 -76.64
CA LYS A 220 12.43 16.79 -76.92
C LYS A 220 13.87 17.12 -77.30
N ASP A 221 14.86 16.59 -76.60
CA ASP A 221 16.28 16.83 -76.91
C ASP A 221 16.73 16.16 -78.21
N ASN A 222 16.15 15.02 -78.58
CA ASN A 222 16.38 14.39 -79.88
C ASN A 222 15.69 15.17 -81.01
N ILE A 223 14.44 15.60 -80.84
CA ILE A 223 13.74 16.51 -81.78
C ILE A 223 14.54 17.82 -81.96
N ASN A 224 15.11 18.37 -80.89
CA ASN A 224 15.99 19.54 -80.98
C ASN A 224 17.29 19.24 -81.77
N LYS A 225 17.87 18.04 -81.68
CA LYS A 225 19.00 17.64 -82.53
C LYS A 225 18.58 17.48 -83.99
N GLU A 226 17.51 16.74 -84.25
CA GLU A 226 16.96 16.53 -85.60
C GLU A 226 16.61 17.86 -86.28
N LEU A 227 16.04 18.82 -85.54
CA LEU A 227 15.71 20.16 -86.04
C LEU A 227 16.96 21.01 -86.30
N ASN A 228 17.99 20.91 -85.45
CA ASN A 228 19.29 21.57 -85.69
C ASN A 228 20.06 20.92 -86.86
N GLU A 229 20.01 19.59 -87.00
CA GLU A 229 20.55 18.87 -88.15
C GLU A 229 19.81 19.27 -89.42
N LEU A 230 18.47 19.34 -89.41
CA LEU A 230 17.66 19.81 -90.54
C LEU A 230 17.97 21.27 -90.91
N ASN A 231 18.19 22.14 -89.93
CA ASN A 231 18.63 23.53 -90.16
C ASN A 231 20.03 23.58 -90.79
N ASN A 232 21.00 22.82 -90.27
CA ASN A 232 22.33 22.72 -90.86
C ASN A 232 22.26 22.16 -92.29
N LYS A 233 21.43 21.14 -92.52
CA LYS A 233 21.23 20.50 -93.82
C LYS A 233 20.51 21.42 -94.81
N ASN A 234 19.61 22.29 -94.36
CA ASN A 234 19.06 23.39 -95.17
C ASN A 234 20.12 24.47 -95.47
N LEU A 235 21.02 24.78 -94.53
CA LEU A 235 22.15 25.69 -94.75
C LEU A 235 23.17 25.11 -95.75
N GLU A 236 23.39 23.80 -95.71
CA GLU A 236 24.20 23.07 -96.69
C GLU A 236 23.48 22.99 -98.04
N LEU A 237 22.20 22.63 -98.10
CA LEU A 237 21.41 22.64 -99.33
C LEU A 237 21.36 24.03 -99.97
N ASN A 238 21.26 25.12 -99.20
CA ASN A 238 21.31 26.46 -99.77
C ASN A 238 22.68 26.77 -100.39
N LYS A 239 23.79 26.45 -99.71
CA LYS A 239 25.15 26.57 -100.28
C LYS A 239 25.37 25.63 -101.48
N GLU A 240 24.75 24.47 -101.47
CA GLU A 240 24.82 23.49 -102.55
C GLU A 240 23.93 23.90 -103.73
N VAL A 241 22.82 24.62 -103.50
CA VAL A 241 22.02 25.27 -104.54
C VAL A 241 22.73 26.50 -105.11
N GLU A 242 23.46 27.27 -104.31
CA GLU A 242 24.36 28.32 -104.82
C GLU A 242 25.44 27.70 -105.71
N LYS A 243 26.18 26.70 -105.21
CA LYS A 243 27.15 25.93 -106.00
C LYS A 243 26.54 25.28 -107.22
N LEU A 244 25.34 24.71 -107.15
CA LEU A 244 24.68 24.10 -108.31
C LEU A 244 24.16 25.13 -109.30
N ASN A 245 23.96 26.40 -108.91
CA ASN A 245 23.73 27.48 -109.86
C ASN A 245 25.03 27.94 -110.54
N GLU A 246 26.18 27.83 -109.88
CA GLU A 246 27.50 28.04 -110.50
C GLU A 246 27.92 26.85 -111.38
N VAL A 247 27.86 25.62 -110.88
CA VAL A 247 28.08 24.39 -111.66
C VAL A 247 27.05 24.25 -112.79
N ARG A 248 25.83 24.79 -112.68
CA ARG A 248 24.91 24.89 -113.83
C ARG A 248 25.31 25.98 -114.83
N LYS A 249 26.09 27.01 -114.46
CA LYS A 249 26.77 27.85 -115.47
C LYS A 249 27.89 27.05 -116.14
N GLU A 250 28.64 26.24 -115.39
CA GLU A 250 29.83 25.53 -115.89
C GLU A 250 29.50 24.27 -116.72
N LEU A 251 28.61 23.38 -116.27
CA LEU A 251 28.18 22.20 -117.03
C LEU A 251 27.35 22.55 -118.27
N ASN A 252 26.73 23.74 -118.34
CA ASN A 252 26.19 24.27 -119.60
C ASN A 252 27.31 24.59 -120.62
N ASN A 253 28.54 24.83 -120.15
CA ASN A 253 29.73 24.96 -121.01
C ASN A 253 30.40 23.59 -121.26
N GLU A 254 30.25 22.60 -120.37
CA GLU A 254 31.04 21.34 -120.37
C GLU A 254 30.31 20.07 -120.86
N ILE A 255 28.98 19.95 -120.70
CA ILE A 255 28.20 18.86 -121.38
C ILE A 255 28.32 18.95 -122.91
N LEU A 256 28.79 20.09 -123.40
CA LEU A 256 29.29 20.34 -124.76
C LEU A 256 30.40 19.37 -125.24
N VAL A 257 31.04 18.58 -124.35
CA VAL A 257 32.34 17.92 -124.62
C VAL A 257 32.35 16.37 -124.61
N LEU A 258 31.75 15.68 -123.62
CA LEU A 258 32.31 14.39 -123.13
C LEU A 258 31.52 13.08 -123.34
N LYS A 259 30.72 12.94 -124.41
CA LYS A 259 29.74 11.84 -124.58
C LYS A 259 30.33 10.49 -125.09
N GLU A 260 31.22 9.85 -124.31
CA GLU A 260 32.18 8.83 -124.80
C GLU A 260 31.94 7.31 -124.49
N LYS A 261 32.72 6.68 -123.59
CA LYS A 261 33.10 5.22 -123.63
C LYS A 261 33.06 4.52 -122.25
N ASN A 262 32.93 3.18 -122.20
CA ASN A 262 33.44 2.19 -121.18
C ASN A 262 32.67 0.83 -121.18
N LEU A 263 33.30 -0.33 -120.84
CA LEU A 263 32.72 -1.59 -120.23
C LEU A 263 33.70 -2.81 -120.18
N THR A 264 33.88 -3.59 -119.06
CA THR A 264 34.29 -5.06 -119.00
C THR A 264 34.54 -5.72 -117.60
N VAL A 265 34.14 -7.02 -117.41
CA VAL A 265 34.75 -8.19 -116.64
C VAL A 265 34.81 -8.30 -115.06
N GLU A 266 34.49 -9.49 -114.48
CA GLU A 266 34.74 -9.95 -113.06
C GLU A 266 34.48 -11.50 -112.81
N THR A 267 34.98 -12.17 -111.71
CA THR A 267 34.46 -13.40 -110.92
C THR A 267 35.48 -14.47 -110.37
N ASN A 268 35.22 -15.11 -109.17
CA ASN A 268 35.44 -16.54 -108.72
C ASN A 268 35.72 -16.82 -107.18
N SER A 269 35.19 -17.90 -106.55
CA SER A 269 35.49 -18.49 -105.19
C SER A 269 34.69 -19.81 -104.92
N TYR A 270 35.05 -20.71 -103.96
CA TYR A 270 34.41 -22.06 -103.80
C TYR A 270 34.51 -22.87 -102.46
N ASP A 271 35.26 -22.49 -101.42
CA ASP A 271 36.46 -23.30 -101.10
C ASP A 271 36.50 -24.51 -100.07
N VAL A 272 35.85 -24.60 -98.87
CA VAL A 272 36.25 -25.56 -97.77
C VAL A 272 35.11 -26.22 -96.91
N PHE A 273 35.28 -27.45 -96.34
CA PHE A 273 34.21 -28.17 -95.56
C PHE A 273 34.51 -29.32 -94.52
N GLU A 274 35.68 -30.00 -94.42
CA GLU A 274 35.75 -31.42 -93.95
C GLU A 274 35.83 -31.83 -92.43
N ASP A 275 36.55 -31.13 -91.54
CA ASP A 275 37.25 -31.77 -90.38
C ASP A 275 36.43 -32.38 -89.19
N PHE A 276 35.10 -32.23 -89.10
CA PHE A 276 34.36 -32.28 -87.83
C PHE A 276 34.14 -33.67 -87.14
N LYS A 277 34.60 -34.80 -87.69
CA LYS A 277 33.81 -36.06 -87.58
C LYS A 277 34.21 -37.13 -86.54
N LYS A 278 35.36 -37.08 -85.85
CA LYS A 278 36.00 -38.30 -85.29
C LYS A 278 35.94 -38.55 -83.77
N THR A 279 35.71 -37.53 -82.93
CA THR A 279 35.99 -37.54 -81.47
C THR A 279 34.95 -38.25 -80.58
N LYS A 280 34.14 -39.18 -81.11
CA LYS A 280 32.98 -39.76 -80.38
C LYS A 280 33.24 -41.13 -79.71
N ALA A 281 34.39 -41.75 -79.94
CA ALA A 281 34.57 -43.19 -79.71
C ALA A 281 35.13 -43.62 -78.33
N GLU A 282 35.28 -42.70 -77.36
CA GLU A 282 36.21 -42.88 -76.22
C GLU A 282 35.59 -43.36 -74.90
N LEU A 283 34.27 -43.60 -74.81
CA LEU A 283 33.57 -43.64 -73.51
C LEU A 283 32.98 -44.99 -73.02
N GLU A 284 33.09 -46.10 -73.76
CA GLU A 284 32.30 -47.32 -73.50
C GLU A 284 33.09 -48.60 -73.13
N ALA A 285 34.42 -48.53 -72.92
CA ALA A 285 35.28 -49.73 -72.91
C ALA A 285 35.78 -50.25 -71.54
N GLU A 286 35.97 -49.41 -70.52
CA GLU A 286 37.02 -49.67 -69.51
C GLU A 286 36.59 -50.36 -68.20
N ILE A 287 35.29 -50.60 -67.97
CA ILE A 287 34.77 -51.09 -66.67
C ILE A 287 34.53 -52.62 -66.60
N SER A 288 34.61 -53.36 -67.72
CA SER A 288 34.15 -54.77 -67.80
C SER A 288 35.17 -55.76 -68.39
N SER A 289 36.42 -55.74 -67.92
CA SER A 289 37.38 -56.83 -68.19
C SER A 289 38.31 -57.14 -67.01
N LYS A 290 37.81 -58.03 -66.12
CA LYS A 290 38.52 -59.03 -65.29
C LYS A 290 40.01 -58.79 -64.99
N GLU A 291 40.40 -58.64 -63.73
CA GLU A 291 40.52 -59.74 -62.75
C GLU A 291 41.35 -60.95 -63.22
N ALA A 292 42.27 -61.34 -62.33
CA ALA A 292 42.83 -62.69 -62.18
C ALA A 292 43.83 -63.23 -63.25
N ILE A 293 45.08 -63.37 -62.78
CA ILE A 293 46.09 -64.37 -63.18
C ILE A 293 46.99 -63.99 -64.38
N ILE A 294 48.24 -64.46 -64.34
CA ILE A 294 49.34 -64.24 -65.31
C ILE A 294 49.98 -62.83 -65.37
N LYS A 295 50.30 -62.24 -64.21
CA LYS A 295 51.62 -61.57 -64.06
C LYS A 295 52.25 -61.63 -62.67
N GLU A 296 51.99 -62.72 -61.96
CA GLU A 296 52.63 -63.13 -60.69
C GLU A 296 54.08 -63.63 -60.91
N TYR A 297 54.84 -62.93 -61.74
CA TYR A 297 56.20 -63.29 -62.15
C TYR A 297 57.07 -62.02 -62.16
N ASN A 298 57.52 -61.51 -61.00
CA ASN A 298 58.28 -62.19 -59.93
C ASN A 298 59.68 -62.69 -60.38
N MET A 299 59.99 -62.59 -61.68
CA MET A 299 61.30 -62.81 -62.29
C MET A 299 61.37 -61.93 -63.56
N CYS A 300 61.95 -60.72 -63.53
CA CYS A 300 63.27 -60.41 -62.99
C CYS A 300 63.28 -59.07 -62.22
N LYS A 301 63.86 -58.95 -61.01
CA LYS A 301 65.29 -59.18 -60.60
C LYS A 301 66.17 -57.96 -60.93
N THR A 302 67.17 -57.69 -60.10
CA THR A 302 68.30 -56.74 -60.34
C THR A 302 67.86 -55.27 -60.53
N ASN A 303 67.86 -54.40 -59.51
CA ASN A 303 68.45 -54.54 -58.17
C ASN A 303 67.46 -54.07 -57.07
N LEU A 304 67.26 -54.82 -55.99
CA LEU A 304 68.22 -55.29 -54.96
C LEU A 304 68.75 -54.16 -54.05
N GLU A 305 68.72 -54.45 -52.74
CA GLU A 305 69.72 -54.09 -51.72
C GLU A 305 70.20 -52.61 -51.74
N ASN A 306 69.82 -51.73 -50.81
CA ASN A 306 69.58 -51.91 -49.36
C ASN A 306 68.88 -50.67 -48.75
N LEU A 307 68.32 -50.68 -47.52
CA LEU A 307 68.26 -51.77 -46.54
C LEU A 307 66.84 -51.95 -45.94
N ARG A 308 66.41 -53.18 -46.04
CA ARG A 308 65.20 -53.86 -45.56
C ARG A 308 65.09 -53.90 -44.02
N VAL A 309 63.89 -54.16 -43.50
CA VAL A 309 63.55 -54.61 -42.12
C VAL A 309 63.55 -53.55 -40.99
N GLU A 310 62.49 -52.74 -40.93
CA GLU A 310 61.58 -52.70 -39.76
C GLU A 310 60.12 -52.80 -40.27
N TYR A 311 59.86 -53.93 -40.93
CA TYR A 311 58.56 -54.30 -41.50
C TYR A 311 57.74 -55.09 -40.47
N SER A 312 56.42 -55.16 -40.65
CA SER A 312 55.46 -55.75 -39.69
C SER A 312 55.16 -54.88 -38.46
N ASN A 313 54.88 -53.60 -38.73
CA ASN A 313 53.57 -53.00 -38.45
C ASN A 313 52.78 -53.62 -37.29
N CYS A 314 52.61 -52.83 -36.23
CA CYS A 314 51.49 -52.97 -35.31
C CYS A 314 50.14 -52.89 -36.06
N SER A 315 49.08 -53.49 -35.48
CA SER A 315 47.69 -53.40 -35.95
C SER A 315 47.41 -53.98 -37.34
N LYS A 316 47.36 -55.31 -37.42
CA LYS A 316 46.15 -56.09 -37.75
C LYS A 316 46.47 -57.61 -37.77
N GLU A 317 45.57 -58.52 -37.38
CA GLU A 317 44.19 -58.35 -36.89
C GLU A 317 44.06 -59.00 -35.49
N LEU A 318 43.59 -58.23 -34.51
CA LEU A 318 42.72 -58.82 -33.48
C LEU A 318 41.45 -59.27 -34.20
N GLN A 319 40.89 -60.42 -33.83
CA GLN A 319 39.54 -60.85 -34.20
C GLN A 319 39.31 -61.53 -35.58
N GLU A 320 40.24 -62.36 -36.05
CA GLU A 320 39.79 -63.70 -36.52
C GLU A 320 39.51 -64.63 -35.33
N CYS A 321 38.68 -64.14 -34.39
CA CYS A 321 38.03 -64.98 -33.39
C CYS A 321 36.82 -65.63 -34.04
N LYS A 322 37.12 -66.47 -35.04
CA LYS A 322 36.32 -67.63 -35.39
C LYS A 322 37.03 -68.78 -34.66
N GLU A 323 36.43 -69.43 -33.67
CA GLU A 323 35.19 -70.20 -33.81
C GLU A 323 35.29 -71.14 -35.03
N SER A 324 35.17 -72.46 -34.89
CA SER A 324 34.39 -73.16 -33.88
C SER A 324 34.86 -74.61 -33.77
N LEU A 325 34.63 -75.21 -32.60
CA LEU A 325 35.14 -76.52 -32.16
C LEU A 325 36.69 -76.48 -32.03
N GLU A 326 37.28 -76.88 -30.90
CA GLU A 326 36.82 -77.92 -29.98
C GLU A 326 36.53 -77.42 -28.55
N LYS A 327 35.24 -77.26 -28.23
CA LYS A 327 34.73 -77.23 -26.84
C LYS A 327 34.50 -78.67 -26.34
N GLN A 328 35.55 -79.50 -26.44
CA GLN A 328 35.64 -80.92 -26.08
C GLN A 328 37.12 -81.31 -26.35
N VAL A 329 37.98 -81.68 -25.42
CA VAL A 329 37.77 -82.36 -24.13
C VAL A 329 38.64 -81.64 -23.08
N ASN A 330 38.05 -80.95 -22.11
CA ASN A 330 37.67 -81.49 -20.80
C ASN A 330 38.87 -82.02 -19.98
N ASP A 331 39.16 -81.33 -18.89
CA ASP A 331 39.00 -81.90 -17.54
C ASP A 331 39.44 -83.36 -17.33
N ASN A 332 40.73 -83.66 -17.49
CA ASN A 332 41.40 -84.71 -16.71
C ASN A 332 42.93 -84.67 -16.85
N ASN A 333 43.62 -84.31 -15.75
CA ASN A 333 45.08 -84.39 -15.55
C ASN A 333 45.90 -83.37 -16.40
N GLU A 334 47.14 -83.01 -16.06
CA GLU A 334 48.09 -83.72 -15.21
C GLU A 334 49.02 -82.78 -14.38
N ILE A 335 48.98 -82.97 -13.05
CA ILE A 335 50.06 -82.74 -12.05
C ILE A 335 50.83 -81.40 -12.10
N THR A 336 50.30 -80.39 -11.40
CA THR A 336 51.11 -79.30 -10.81
C THR A 336 51.79 -79.71 -9.49
N SER A 337 51.19 -80.65 -8.74
CA SER A 337 51.70 -81.05 -7.41
C SER A 337 51.48 -82.54 -7.14
N LYS A 338 52.56 -83.32 -7.33
CA LYS A 338 52.91 -84.61 -6.68
C LYS A 338 54.09 -85.28 -7.42
N PHE A 339 55.32 -84.81 -7.17
CA PHE A 339 56.51 -85.67 -6.98
C PHE A 339 57.82 -84.90 -6.69
N ASN A 340 58.05 -83.74 -7.32
CA ASN A 340 59.41 -83.21 -7.42
C ASN A 340 59.92 -82.35 -6.25
N GLU A 341 59.06 -81.92 -5.32
CA GLU A 341 59.53 -81.24 -4.09
C GLU A 341 60.05 -82.23 -3.02
N GLU A 342 59.85 -83.53 -3.22
CA GLU A 342 60.41 -84.59 -2.35
C GLU A 342 61.85 -84.98 -2.75
N ARG A 343 62.45 -84.30 -3.75
CA ARG A 343 63.68 -84.77 -4.44
C ARG A 343 64.91 -83.86 -4.36
N GLU A 344 64.86 -82.70 -3.70
CA GLU A 344 66.03 -81.81 -3.52
C GLU A 344 66.42 -81.54 -2.06
N ALA A 345 65.69 -82.08 -1.08
CA ALA A 345 66.02 -81.94 0.35
C ALA A 345 67.16 -82.86 0.86
N LEU A 346 67.75 -83.71 0.00
CA LEU A 346 68.60 -84.84 0.44
C LEU A 346 69.89 -85.03 -0.38
N ASN A 347 70.56 -83.95 -0.80
CA ASN A 347 71.94 -84.06 -1.29
C ASN A 347 72.78 -82.80 -1.02
N LYS A 348 73.87 -82.97 -0.26
CA LYS A 348 74.96 -82.00 -0.03
C LYS A 348 74.64 -80.75 0.79
N LYS A 349 74.31 -80.95 2.07
CA LYS A 349 75.10 -80.31 3.13
C LYS A 349 75.98 -81.39 3.78
N VAL A 350 77.22 -81.46 3.29
CA VAL A 350 78.19 -82.53 3.55
C VAL A 350 79.12 -82.17 4.72
N GLU A 351 79.58 -83.19 5.44
CA GLU A 351 80.70 -83.18 6.40
C GLU A 351 80.60 -82.18 7.58
N GLU A 352 79.92 -82.63 8.63
CA GLU A 352 80.69 -82.89 9.85
C GLU A 352 80.87 -84.41 10.03
N LEU A 353 82.03 -84.81 10.59
CA LEU A 353 82.41 -86.18 10.98
C LEU A 353 82.56 -87.25 9.89
N LEU A 354 83.78 -87.34 9.34
CA LEU A 354 84.37 -88.56 8.80
C LEU A 354 84.96 -89.42 9.94
N LEU A 355 84.48 -90.66 10.16
CA LEU A 355 85.29 -91.90 10.26
C LEU A 355 84.50 -93.16 10.73
N THR A 356 85.04 -94.33 10.32
CA THR A 356 84.87 -95.68 10.91
C THR A 356 83.46 -96.21 11.24
N LYS A 357 82.83 -96.80 10.22
CA LYS A 357 82.59 -98.27 10.12
C LYS A 357 82.97 -99.11 11.36
N GLU A 358 81.96 -99.53 12.14
CA GLU A 358 81.91 -100.86 12.78
C GLU A 358 80.44 -101.26 13.10
N GLU A 359 80.22 -102.46 13.63
CA GLU A 359 79.00 -102.90 14.36
C GLU A 359 77.60 -102.75 13.71
N LEU A 360 77.45 -103.20 12.46
CA LEU A 360 76.20 -103.88 12.06
C LEU A 360 76.47 -105.22 11.37
N SER A 361 77.20 -106.08 12.09
CA SER A 361 77.58 -107.42 11.67
C SER A 361 77.12 -108.46 12.69
N ASN A 362 76.15 -109.27 12.27
CA ASN A 362 75.84 -110.60 12.78
C ASN A 362 75.24 -110.81 14.21
N LYS A 363 73.90 -110.90 14.23
CA LYS A 363 73.23 -112.22 14.22
C LYS A 363 73.53 -113.16 15.42
N ILE A 364 73.04 -112.79 16.60
CA ILE A 364 72.59 -113.77 17.62
C ILE A 364 71.15 -113.48 18.04
N LYS A 365 70.23 -113.72 17.10
CA LYS A 365 68.99 -114.45 17.37
C LYS A 365 68.61 -115.18 16.08
N ASP A 366 68.01 -116.35 16.27
CA ASP A 366 67.47 -117.24 15.25
C ASP A 366 68.46 -117.71 14.17
N LEU A 367 69.27 -118.71 14.55
CA LEU A 367 69.26 -120.00 13.84
C LEU A 367 69.72 -121.15 14.75
N MET A 368 68.73 -121.88 15.28
CA MET A 368 68.65 -123.35 15.43
C MET A 368 69.82 -124.18 16.00
N ALA A 369 69.48 -124.90 17.08
CA ALA A 369 69.90 -126.28 17.41
C ALA A 369 71.40 -126.53 17.74
N SER A 370 71.77 -127.55 18.53
CA SER A 370 71.01 -128.75 18.95
C SER A 370 71.44 -129.24 20.35
N GLU A 371 70.82 -130.33 20.80
CA GLU A 371 71.22 -131.26 21.88
C GLU A 371 70.89 -130.87 23.34
N GLN A 372 70.25 -131.73 24.14
CA GLN A 372 69.57 -133.00 23.80
C GLN A 372 68.53 -133.41 24.86
N GLU A 373 67.34 -133.87 24.44
CA GLU A 373 66.50 -134.74 25.26
C GLU A 373 67.07 -136.18 25.24
N LEU A 374 68.23 -136.39 25.89
CA LEU A 374 68.78 -137.74 26.09
C LEU A 374 69.76 -137.80 27.28
N ASN A 375 69.27 -137.65 28.52
CA ASN A 375 69.94 -138.29 29.65
C ASN A 375 69.02 -138.75 30.81
N ASP A 376 67.74 -138.98 30.54
CA ASP A 376 66.95 -139.90 31.37
C ASP A 376 67.34 -141.34 31.00
N SER A 377 68.37 -141.90 31.66
CA SER A 377 68.52 -143.34 32.01
C SER A 377 69.98 -143.75 32.29
N LEU A 378 70.43 -143.66 33.55
CA LEU A 378 70.96 -144.76 34.40
C LEU A 378 71.79 -144.18 35.60
N GLN A 379 72.01 -144.84 36.75
CA GLN A 379 71.27 -145.82 37.56
C GLN A 379 72.23 -146.33 38.67
N ILE A 380 71.86 -146.25 39.97
CA ILE A 380 72.58 -146.91 41.10
C ILE A 380 74.01 -146.29 41.33
N GLU A 381 74.63 -146.24 42.53
CA GLU A 381 75.05 -147.33 43.43
C GLU A 381 75.29 -146.89 44.89
N LYS A 382 75.43 -147.89 45.80
CA LYS A 382 75.57 -147.74 47.26
C LYS A 382 76.29 -148.99 47.86
N GLU A 383 77.05 -148.80 48.95
CA GLU A 383 77.53 -149.80 49.97
C GLU A 383 78.77 -150.73 49.76
N ASN A 384 79.58 -150.89 50.84
CA ASN A 384 80.56 -152.00 51.11
C ASN A 384 81.25 -151.96 52.55
N ILE A 385 80.88 -152.85 53.50
CA ILE A 385 81.74 -153.65 54.47
C ILE A 385 82.32 -153.03 55.83
N VAL A 386 82.93 -153.83 56.78
CA VAL A 386 83.00 -153.75 58.31
C VAL A 386 84.31 -154.34 59.03
N GLU A 387 84.61 -154.16 60.37
CA GLU A 387 85.25 -155.11 61.44
C GLU A 387 86.37 -154.61 62.51
N LEU A 388 86.73 -155.35 63.63
CA LEU A 388 87.58 -155.01 64.89
C LEU A 388 88.26 -156.20 65.79
N THR A 389 89.15 -155.94 66.84
CA THR A 389 89.37 -156.63 68.23
C THR A 389 90.55 -157.64 68.69
N LYS A 390 91.09 -157.60 69.99
CA LYS A 390 91.46 -158.72 71.05
C LYS A 390 92.91 -159.00 71.74
N GLN A 391 93.00 -159.35 73.08
CA GLN A 391 93.88 -160.40 73.85
C GLN A 391 94.97 -160.07 75.01
N ILE A 392 95.32 -161.01 75.99
CA ILE A 392 96.11 -160.92 77.33
C ILE A 392 96.75 -162.27 77.91
N GLU A 393 97.78 -162.33 78.84
CA GLU A 393 97.96 -163.31 80.02
C GLU A 393 99.17 -163.16 81.07
N ILE A 394 99.18 -163.96 82.19
CA ILE A 394 100.18 -164.24 83.32
C ILE A 394 100.10 -163.47 84.68
N SER A 395 100.11 -164.18 85.84
CA SER A 395 100.27 -163.69 87.25
C SER A 395 100.61 -164.82 88.26
N ASN A 396 101.33 -164.52 89.37
CA ASN A 396 101.23 -165.08 90.76
C ASN A 396 102.47 -164.81 91.67
N GLY A 397 103.50 -164.09 91.20
CA GLY A 397 104.64 -163.69 92.05
C GLY A 397 104.24 -162.64 93.12
N GLU A 398 103.16 -161.90 92.83
CA GLU A 398 102.73 -160.66 93.48
C GLU A 398 102.66 -160.66 95.01
N LYS A 399 102.50 -161.80 95.70
CA LYS A 399 102.01 -161.80 97.10
C LYS A 399 103.01 -161.31 98.16
N ALA A 400 104.29 -161.19 97.82
CA ALA A 400 105.28 -160.54 98.68
C ALA A 400 105.33 -159.02 98.44
N ASP A 401 105.35 -158.63 97.16
CA ASP A 401 105.39 -157.23 96.72
C ASP A 401 104.10 -156.48 97.11
N LEU A 402 102.94 -157.13 96.98
CA LEU A 402 101.61 -156.62 97.33
C LEU A 402 101.52 -156.02 98.75
N LYS A 403 102.33 -156.48 99.71
CA LYS A 403 102.30 -155.91 101.08
C LYS A 403 103.16 -154.64 101.23
N LYS A 404 104.11 -154.41 100.33
CA LYS A 404 104.79 -153.12 100.19
C LYS A 404 103.96 -152.19 99.32
N GLU A 405 103.52 -152.66 98.15
CA GLU A 405 102.64 -151.92 97.22
C GLU A 405 101.41 -151.38 97.94
N LEU A 406 100.71 -152.18 98.77
CA LEU A 406 99.53 -151.72 99.51
C LEU A 406 99.81 -150.53 100.44
N ASN A 407 101.02 -150.44 101.03
CA ASN A 407 101.38 -149.33 101.92
C ASN A 407 101.78 -148.08 101.13
N ASP A 408 102.50 -148.28 100.01
CA ASP A 408 102.81 -147.22 99.04
C ASP A 408 101.50 -146.64 98.43
N LEU A 409 100.52 -147.51 98.11
CA LEU A 409 99.18 -147.17 97.60
C LEU A 409 98.34 -146.34 98.58
N PHE A 410 98.47 -146.57 99.89
CA PHE A 410 97.75 -145.76 100.87
C PHE A 410 98.29 -144.32 100.89
N GLU A 411 99.61 -144.13 100.92
CA GLU A 411 100.23 -142.80 100.82
C GLU A 411 99.91 -142.10 99.49
N GLU A 412 99.86 -142.85 98.39
CA GLU A 412 99.47 -142.34 97.08
C GLU A 412 97.98 -141.95 97.03
N SER A 413 97.09 -142.74 97.64
CA SER A 413 95.64 -142.44 97.71
C SER A 413 95.32 -141.23 98.59
N ASP A 414 95.98 -141.05 99.74
CA ASP A 414 95.81 -139.86 100.58
C ASP A 414 96.31 -138.59 99.86
N LYS A 415 97.32 -138.73 98.99
CA LYS A 415 97.82 -137.66 98.13
C LYS A 415 96.81 -137.30 97.04
N GLU A 416 96.27 -138.27 96.31
CA GLU A 416 95.18 -138.04 95.34
C GLU A 416 93.96 -137.39 96.01
N ILE A 417 93.54 -137.86 97.19
CA ILE A 417 92.41 -137.31 97.93
C ILE A 417 92.63 -135.83 98.28
N ASN A 418 93.86 -135.41 98.56
CA ASN A 418 94.17 -134.00 98.83
C ASN A 418 94.25 -133.18 97.53
N ASP A 419 94.83 -133.71 96.45
CA ASP A 419 94.78 -133.10 95.11
C ASP A 419 93.33 -132.88 94.64
N TYR A 420 92.43 -133.85 94.87
CA TYR A 420 91.01 -133.72 94.54
C TYR A 420 90.27 -132.70 95.43
N LYS A 421 90.61 -132.58 96.72
CA LYS A 421 90.08 -131.50 97.58
C LYS A 421 90.56 -130.12 97.12
N GLU A 422 91.82 -129.99 96.69
CA GLU A 422 92.33 -128.71 96.18
C GLU A 422 91.68 -128.35 94.84
N LYS A 423 91.53 -129.31 93.91
CA LYS A 423 90.74 -129.14 92.68
C LYS A 423 89.32 -128.68 93.00
N LEU A 424 88.60 -129.35 93.90
CA LEU A 424 87.24 -128.99 94.33
C LEU A 424 87.16 -127.57 94.91
N ASN A 425 88.11 -127.18 95.75
CA ASN A 425 88.18 -125.84 96.35
C ASN A 425 88.43 -124.76 95.28
N ASN A 426 89.27 -125.04 94.29
CA ASN A 426 89.51 -124.14 93.16
C ASN A 426 88.29 -124.04 92.24
N THR A 427 87.61 -125.15 91.92
CA THR A 427 86.33 -125.15 91.18
C THR A 427 85.24 -124.39 91.92
N ASN A 428 85.15 -124.47 93.26
CA ASN A 428 84.18 -123.69 94.02
C ASN A 428 84.47 -122.17 93.93
N LYS A 429 85.74 -121.74 94.06
CA LYS A 429 86.13 -120.33 93.84
C LYS A 429 85.87 -119.85 92.41
N GLU A 430 85.89 -120.75 91.43
CA GLU A 430 85.58 -120.46 90.04
C GLU A 430 84.07 -120.32 89.83
N ASN A 431 83.26 -121.20 90.43
CA ASN A 431 81.80 -121.06 90.50
C ASN A 431 81.37 -119.76 91.21
N GLU A 432 82.01 -119.37 92.31
CA GLU A 432 81.74 -118.09 92.99
C GLU A 432 82.05 -116.88 92.09
N LYS A 433 83.11 -116.93 91.27
CA LYS A 433 83.38 -115.88 90.27
C LYS A 433 82.32 -115.84 89.18
N LEU A 434 81.91 -117.00 88.66
CA LEU A 434 80.87 -117.11 87.63
C LEU A 434 79.51 -116.60 88.15
N VAL A 435 79.12 -116.94 89.38
CA VAL A 435 77.89 -116.42 90.02
C VAL A 435 77.95 -114.89 90.17
N ASN A 436 79.09 -114.34 90.59
CA ASN A 436 79.24 -112.89 90.69
C ASN A 436 79.18 -112.20 89.31
N GLN A 437 79.79 -112.79 88.27
CA GLN A 437 79.67 -112.30 86.88
C GLN A 437 78.22 -112.36 86.38
N ILE A 438 77.50 -113.45 86.66
CA ILE A 438 76.07 -113.59 86.32
C ILE A 438 75.23 -112.51 87.00
N ASN A 439 75.47 -112.23 88.28
CA ASN A 439 74.78 -111.16 89.01
C ASN A 439 75.06 -109.77 88.39
N SER A 440 76.32 -109.45 88.05
CA SER A 440 76.64 -108.20 87.36
C SER A 440 75.99 -108.10 85.98
N LEU A 441 75.85 -109.21 85.25
CA LEU A 441 75.15 -109.25 83.95
C LEU A 441 73.62 -109.08 84.10
N TYR A 442 73.03 -109.53 85.21
CA TYR A 442 71.63 -109.22 85.53
C TYR A 442 71.44 -107.74 85.86
N GLU A 443 72.34 -107.13 86.65
CA GLU A 443 72.32 -105.68 86.90
C GLU A 443 72.50 -104.88 85.59
N GLU A 444 73.38 -105.30 84.68
CA GLU A 444 73.56 -104.67 83.38
C GLU A 444 72.32 -104.83 82.49
N LYS A 445 71.73 -106.04 82.42
CA LYS A 445 70.46 -106.30 81.72
C LYS A 445 69.35 -105.37 82.22
N ASP A 446 69.13 -105.26 83.52
CA ASP A 446 68.02 -104.49 84.07
C ASP A 446 68.23 -102.97 83.87
N ASN A 447 69.48 -102.51 83.86
CA ASN A 447 69.83 -101.15 83.44
C ASN A 447 69.57 -100.90 81.94
N LEU A 448 69.89 -101.87 81.07
CA LEU A 448 69.59 -101.81 79.64
C LEU A 448 68.07 -101.83 79.39
N GLU A 449 67.31 -102.64 80.11
CA GLU A 449 65.85 -102.73 80.02
C GLU A 449 65.17 -101.42 80.48
N SER A 450 65.66 -100.82 81.57
CA SER A 450 65.28 -99.47 82.00
C SER A 450 65.57 -98.40 80.93
N LYS A 451 66.69 -98.53 80.20
CA LYS A 451 67.08 -97.61 79.13
C LYS A 451 66.26 -97.80 77.85
N ILE A 452 65.94 -99.05 77.50
CA ILE A 452 65.04 -99.39 76.39
C ILE A 452 63.66 -98.76 76.65
N ASN A 453 63.07 -98.98 77.83
CA ASN A 453 61.76 -98.44 78.16
C ASN A 453 61.69 -96.90 78.09
N LYS A 454 62.79 -96.21 78.41
CA LYS A 454 62.90 -94.74 78.22
C LYS A 454 62.96 -94.36 76.74
N LEU A 455 63.79 -95.03 75.94
CA LEU A 455 63.89 -94.80 74.50
C LEU A 455 62.57 -95.11 73.76
N THR A 456 61.81 -96.13 74.20
CA THR A 456 60.47 -96.41 73.67
C THR A 456 59.49 -95.29 73.99
N ALA A 457 59.49 -94.75 75.21
CA ALA A 457 58.66 -93.60 75.58
C ALA A 457 59.07 -92.31 74.83
N GLU A 458 60.37 -92.09 74.62
CA GLU A 458 60.86 -90.98 73.77
C GLU A 458 60.43 -91.14 72.31
N GLN A 459 60.47 -92.37 71.76
CA GLN A 459 59.99 -92.68 70.42
C GLN A 459 58.47 -92.50 70.27
N GLU A 460 57.68 -92.88 71.28
CA GLU A 460 56.22 -92.71 71.25
C GLU A 460 55.82 -91.23 71.32
N ASN A 461 56.49 -90.43 72.16
CA ASN A 461 56.33 -88.97 72.15
C ASN A 461 56.71 -88.34 70.80
N LEU A 462 57.82 -88.78 70.18
CA LEU A 462 58.25 -88.26 68.88
C LEU A 462 57.29 -88.63 67.75
N ASN A 463 56.68 -89.81 67.79
CA ASN A 463 55.61 -90.21 66.86
C ASN A 463 54.38 -89.29 67.02
N ILE A 464 53.96 -89.01 68.26
CA ILE A 464 52.85 -88.07 68.53
C ILE A 464 53.19 -86.67 68.00
N GLU A 465 54.43 -86.20 68.16
CA GLU A 465 54.87 -84.91 67.62
C GLU A 465 54.87 -84.89 66.07
N LEU A 466 55.31 -85.98 65.43
CA LEU A 466 55.25 -86.16 63.97
C LEU A 466 53.82 -86.17 63.44
N ASP A 467 52.88 -86.86 64.10
CA ASP A 467 51.48 -86.86 63.70
C ASP A 467 50.83 -85.49 63.87
N ASN A 468 51.15 -84.73 64.93
CA ASN A 468 50.69 -83.34 65.08
C ASN A 468 51.24 -82.41 63.98
N VAL A 469 52.51 -82.58 63.59
CA VAL A 469 53.12 -81.83 62.47
C VAL A 469 52.47 -82.19 61.14
N ARG A 470 52.09 -83.47 60.95
CA ARG A 470 51.38 -83.95 59.77
C ARG A 470 49.98 -83.34 59.68
N ASP A 471 49.22 -83.37 60.77
CA ASP A 471 47.91 -82.73 60.91
C ASP A 471 47.96 -81.22 60.58
N ALA A 472 49.02 -80.53 61.03
CA ALA A 472 49.25 -79.11 60.73
C ALA A 472 49.58 -78.87 59.25
N ASN A 473 50.39 -79.74 58.64
CA ASN A 473 50.76 -79.66 57.22
C ASN A 473 49.57 -79.94 56.29
N ASP A 474 48.70 -80.90 56.65
CA ASP A 474 47.49 -81.20 55.89
C ASP A 474 46.47 -80.04 55.97
N ARG A 475 46.37 -79.34 57.12
CA ARG A 475 45.59 -78.10 57.24
C ARG A 475 46.16 -76.96 56.40
N LEU A 476 47.48 -76.73 56.44
CA LEU A 476 48.15 -75.74 55.60
C LEU A 476 47.95 -76.01 54.10
N SER A 477 47.95 -77.30 53.70
CA SER A 477 47.67 -77.70 52.33
C SER A 477 46.23 -77.37 51.90
N GLN A 478 45.25 -77.55 52.79
CA GLN A 478 43.86 -77.16 52.56
C GLN A 478 43.67 -75.63 52.49
N GLU A 479 44.36 -74.86 53.34
CA GLU A 479 44.35 -73.39 53.24
C GLU A 479 44.95 -72.91 51.91
N ILE A 480 46.05 -73.52 51.46
CA ILE A 480 46.67 -73.20 50.15
C ILE A 480 45.69 -73.47 49.00
N GLU A 481 45.01 -74.63 48.99
CA GLU A 481 43.96 -74.90 47.99
C GLU A 481 42.82 -73.87 48.02
N GLU A 482 42.42 -73.40 49.20
CA GLU A 482 41.36 -72.39 49.32
C GLU A 482 41.81 -71.00 48.81
N TYR A 483 43.08 -70.65 49.01
CA TYR A 483 43.66 -69.42 48.47
C TYR A 483 43.88 -69.48 46.95
N ASP A 484 44.33 -70.60 46.39
CA ASP A 484 44.47 -70.75 44.94
C ASP A 484 43.10 -70.71 44.22
N ARG A 485 42.04 -71.25 44.82
CA ARG A 485 40.66 -71.09 44.30
C ARG A 485 40.23 -69.62 44.31
N LYS A 486 40.39 -68.90 45.43
CA LYS A 486 40.06 -67.46 45.53
C LYS A 486 40.87 -66.61 44.55
N LYS A 487 42.13 -66.98 44.29
CA LYS A 487 42.97 -66.35 43.26
C LYS A 487 42.41 -66.61 41.87
N GLN A 488 41.99 -67.84 41.55
CA GLN A 488 41.39 -68.18 40.26
C GLN A 488 40.07 -67.41 40.04
N ASP A 489 39.19 -67.33 41.05
CA ASP A 489 37.96 -66.53 41.02
C ASP A 489 38.27 -65.03 40.72
N LEU A 490 39.32 -64.49 41.33
CA LEU A 490 39.77 -63.12 41.10
C LEU A 490 40.37 -62.91 39.69
N GLU A 491 41.13 -63.87 39.17
CA GLU A 491 41.66 -63.84 37.80
C GLU A 491 40.53 -63.86 36.76
N GLU A 492 39.49 -64.69 36.96
CA GLU A 492 38.28 -64.68 36.11
C GLU A 492 37.52 -63.34 36.21
N MET A 493 37.38 -62.78 37.42
CA MET A 493 36.74 -61.47 37.62
C MET A 493 37.52 -60.32 36.97
N VAL A 494 38.85 -60.34 37.01
CA VAL A 494 39.71 -59.36 36.32
C VAL A 494 39.60 -59.48 34.80
N ASN A 495 39.55 -60.71 34.27
CA ASN A 495 39.34 -60.94 32.83
C ASN A 495 37.97 -60.40 32.38
N MET A 496 36.91 -60.63 33.16
CA MET A 496 35.57 -60.07 32.90
C MET A 496 35.54 -58.54 32.95
N LEU A 497 36.19 -57.93 33.94
CA LEU A 497 36.29 -56.46 34.03
C LEU A 497 37.08 -55.86 32.86
N THR A 498 38.14 -56.52 32.42
CA THR A 498 38.93 -56.12 31.23
C THR A 498 38.07 -56.15 29.97
N LEU A 499 37.29 -57.23 29.77
CA LEU A 499 36.36 -57.37 28.65
C LEU A 499 35.26 -56.27 28.66
N VAL A 500 34.75 -55.90 29.83
CA VAL A 500 33.79 -54.79 29.98
C VAL A 500 34.45 -53.45 29.63
N GLN A 501 35.68 -53.22 30.06
CA GLN A 501 36.41 -51.99 29.76
C GLN A 501 36.75 -51.84 28.27
N ASP A 502 37.09 -52.92 27.57
CA ASP A 502 37.31 -52.90 26.11
C ASP A 502 36.02 -52.60 25.34
N ASN A 503 34.87 -53.13 25.79
CA ASN A 503 33.57 -52.78 25.20
C ASN A 503 33.22 -51.31 25.44
N LEU A 504 33.41 -50.78 26.65
CA LEU A 504 33.21 -49.36 26.97
C LEU A 504 34.13 -48.44 26.14
N ASN A 505 35.41 -48.82 25.97
CA ASN A 505 36.34 -48.10 25.10
C ASN A 505 35.86 -48.10 23.63
N ARG A 506 35.36 -49.25 23.15
CA ARG A 506 34.83 -49.38 21.79
C ARG A 506 33.58 -48.54 21.56
N ASP A 507 32.70 -48.41 22.55
CA ASP A 507 31.49 -47.59 22.46
C ASP A 507 31.78 -46.09 22.64
N ASN A 508 32.73 -45.71 23.51
CA ASN A 508 33.26 -44.35 23.56
C ASN A 508 33.85 -43.91 22.22
N ASN A 509 34.58 -44.80 21.52
CA ASN A 509 35.12 -44.50 20.19
C ASN A 509 34.03 -44.31 19.12
N LYS A 510 32.89 -45.01 19.22
CA LYS A 510 31.71 -44.75 18.36
C LYS A 510 31.09 -43.39 18.67
N LEU A 511 30.91 -43.06 19.94
CA LEU A 511 30.38 -41.76 20.39
C LEU A 511 31.28 -40.59 19.96
N ALA A 512 32.60 -40.77 19.99
CA ALA A 512 33.54 -39.78 19.47
C ALA A 512 33.39 -39.56 17.96
N ALA A 513 33.19 -40.62 17.17
CA ALA A 513 32.93 -40.49 15.73
C ALA A 513 31.60 -39.74 15.45
N VAL A 514 30.52 -40.11 16.15
CA VAL A 514 29.20 -39.45 16.01
C VAL A 514 29.24 -37.97 16.43
N ASN A 515 30.02 -37.63 17.46
CA ASN A 515 30.23 -36.22 17.84
C ASN A 515 31.00 -35.42 16.77
N ASN A 516 31.93 -36.04 16.05
CA ASN A 516 32.62 -35.37 14.94
C ASN A 516 31.68 -35.16 13.75
N GLU A 517 30.91 -36.18 13.35
CA GLU A 517 29.89 -36.07 12.29
C GLU A 517 28.87 -34.97 12.59
N LEU A 518 28.36 -34.89 13.84
CA LEU A 518 27.49 -33.81 14.30
C LEU A 518 28.16 -32.43 14.29
N SER A 519 29.47 -32.36 14.54
CA SER A 519 30.22 -31.10 14.51
C SER A 519 30.40 -30.58 13.08
N GLU A 520 30.71 -31.47 12.13
CA GLU A 520 30.77 -31.14 10.69
C GLU A 520 29.40 -30.70 10.15
N GLU A 521 28.31 -31.34 10.59
CA GLU A 521 26.96 -30.97 10.19
C GLU A 521 26.52 -29.61 10.79
N ILE A 522 26.92 -29.30 12.03
CA ILE A 522 26.74 -27.98 12.65
C ILE A 522 27.55 -26.89 11.92
N GLU A 523 28.79 -27.15 11.54
CA GLU A 523 29.62 -26.20 10.79
C GLU A 523 29.00 -25.88 9.42
N LYS A 524 28.52 -26.90 8.71
CA LYS A 524 27.79 -26.77 7.44
C LYS A 524 26.53 -25.90 7.59
N TYR A 525 25.69 -26.13 8.61
CA TYR A 525 24.52 -25.28 8.86
C TYR A 525 24.90 -23.85 9.28
N GLY A 526 26.06 -23.66 9.93
CA GLY A 526 26.61 -22.34 10.21
C GLY A 526 26.97 -21.55 8.94
N LEU A 527 27.55 -22.22 7.94
CA LEU A 527 27.85 -21.63 6.63
C LEU A 527 26.57 -21.29 5.84
N GLU A 528 25.63 -22.23 5.75
CA GLU A 528 24.34 -22.04 5.05
C GLU A 528 23.53 -20.87 5.65
N LYS A 529 23.55 -20.73 6.99
CA LYS A 529 22.96 -19.56 7.68
C LYS A 529 23.65 -18.24 7.28
N ALA A 530 24.98 -18.23 7.17
CA ALA A 530 25.72 -17.01 6.81
C ALA A 530 25.46 -16.58 5.36
N GLU A 531 25.29 -17.52 4.43
CA GLU A 531 24.88 -17.21 3.05
C GLU A 531 23.49 -16.58 3.00
N LEU A 532 22.52 -17.14 3.73
CA LEU A 532 21.16 -16.61 3.84
C LEU A 532 21.11 -15.21 4.50
N GLU A 533 21.92 -14.96 5.54
CA GLU A 533 22.02 -13.62 6.14
C GLU A 533 22.60 -12.58 5.17
N ASN A 534 23.54 -12.97 4.29
CA ASN A 534 24.05 -12.10 3.24
C ASN A 534 22.99 -11.82 2.15
N GLU A 535 22.22 -12.81 1.71
CA GLU A 535 21.13 -12.60 0.74
C GLU A 535 20.03 -11.69 1.31
N ILE A 536 19.65 -11.88 2.57
CA ILE A 536 18.69 -11.01 3.27
C ILE A 536 19.18 -9.55 3.33
N ASN A 537 20.48 -9.32 3.53
CA ASN A 537 21.04 -7.97 3.54
C ASN A 537 21.04 -7.33 2.13
N LEU A 538 21.42 -8.07 1.09
CA LEU A 538 21.30 -7.62 -0.31
C LEU A 538 19.86 -7.31 -0.73
N LEU A 539 18.88 -8.07 -0.21
CA LEU A 539 17.46 -7.80 -0.44
C LEU A 539 16.98 -6.55 0.30
N LYS A 540 17.45 -6.29 1.53
CA LYS A 540 17.17 -5.04 2.27
C LYS A 540 17.75 -3.81 1.57
N GLU A 541 18.97 -3.88 1.03
CA GLU A 541 19.54 -2.77 0.25
C GLU A 541 18.71 -2.47 -1.00
N LYS A 542 18.29 -3.51 -1.75
CA LYS A 542 17.37 -3.36 -2.88
C LYS A 542 16.02 -2.77 -2.46
N GLN A 543 15.47 -3.21 -1.32
CA GLN A 543 14.22 -2.68 -0.77
C GLN A 543 14.35 -1.19 -0.44
N ASN A 544 15.41 -0.78 0.27
CA ASN A 544 15.65 0.62 0.62
C ASN A 544 15.81 1.50 -0.63
N ASN A 545 16.55 1.03 -1.64
CA ASN A 545 16.70 1.77 -2.90
C ASN A 545 15.36 1.95 -3.63
N LEU A 546 14.53 0.90 -3.71
CA LEU A 546 13.19 0.98 -4.28
C LEU A 546 12.25 1.87 -3.45
N THR A 547 12.38 1.91 -2.12
CA THR A 547 11.64 2.84 -1.27
C THR A 547 12.01 4.29 -1.56
N ASN A 548 13.31 4.59 -1.73
CA ASN A 548 13.78 5.93 -2.10
C ASN A 548 13.29 6.35 -3.50
N GLU A 549 13.27 5.44 -4.48
CA GLU A 549 12.68 5.70 -5.80
C GLU A 549 11.17 5.98 -5.70
N ILE A 550 10.44 5.21 -4.90
CA ILE A 550 9.01 5.42 -4.65
C ILE A 550 8.74 6.77 -3.97
N GLU A 551 9.56 7.19 -3.00
CA GLU A 551 9.44 8.53 -2.40
C GLU A 551 9.72 9.64 -3.42
N SER A 552 10.72 9.51 -4.28
CA SER A 552 10.98 10.48 -5.36
C SER A 552 9.79 10.57 -6.33
N ILE A 553 9.26 9.43 -6.80
CA ILE A 553 8.10 9.37 -7.68
C ILE A 553 6.86 9.97 -7.00
N LYS A 554 6.72 9.80 -5.68
CA LYS A 554 5.63 10.38 -4.90
C LYS A 554 5.73 11.91 -4.82
N VAL A 555 6.94 12.44 -4.59
CA VAL A 555 7.21 13.89 -4.64
C VAL A 555 6.94 14.47 -6.03
N ASP A 556 7.21 13.73 -7.11
CA ASP A 556 6.91 14.18 -8.47
C ASP A 556 5.40 14.07 -8.80
N ASN A 557 4.69 13.04 -8.32
CA ASN A 557 3.23 13.00 -8.38
C ASN A 557 2.59 14.16 -7.61
N ASP A 558 3.08 14.50 -6.41
CA ASP A 558 2.59 15.65 -5.63
C ASP A 558 2.79 17.01 -6.34
N LYS A 559 3.79 17.12 -7.23
CA LYS A 559 3.95 18.28 -8.14
C LYS A 559 2.94 18.23 -9.27
N LEU A 560 2.85 17.11 -9.99
CA LEU A 560 1.92 16.92 -11.11
C LEU A 560 0.46 17.09 -10.68
N THR A 561 0.09 16.66 -9.46
CA THR A 561 -1.24 16.90 -8.89
C THR A 561 -1.51 18.40 -8.71
N LYS A 562 -0.53 19.18 -8.22
CA LYS A 562 -0.66 20.65 -8.09
C LYS A 562 -0.70 21.35 -9.43
N GLU A 563 0.07 20.90 -10.41
CA GLU A 563 0.01 21.41 -11.79
C GLU A 563 -1.38 21.15 -12.40
N ILE A 564 -1.93 19.95 -12.20
CA ILE A 564 -3.31 19.60 -12.60
C ILE A 564 -4.33 20.47 -11.86
N GLU A 565 -4.19 20.69 -10.54
CA GLU A 565 -5.06 21.57 -9.76
C GLU A 565 -5.04 23.01 -10.32
N THR A 566 -3.87 23.55 -10.63
CA THR A 566 -3.75 24.88 -11.26
C THR A 566 -4.39 24.91 -12.65
N SER A 567 -4.16 23.91 -13.50
CA SER A 567 -4.80 23.87 -14.83
C SER A 567 -6.31 23.59 -14.77
N THR A 568 -6.84 22.97 -13.70
CA THR A 568 -8.30 22.90 -13.48
C THR A 568 -8.89 24.24 -13.06
N LEU A 569 -8.18 25.03 -12.24
CA LEU A 569 -8.59 26.41 -11.91
C LEU A 569 -8.53 27.32 -13.13
N GLU A 570 -7.47 27.24 -13.94
CA GLU A 570 -7.37 27.95 -15.23
C GLU A 570 -8.52 27.55 -16.18
N LYS A 571 -8.89 26.26 -16.21
CA LYS A 571 -10.03 25.77 -16.98
C LYS A 571 -11.36 26.33 -16.48
N GLU A 572 -11.61 26.37 -15.17
CA GLU A 572 -12.83 26.97 -14.60
C GLU A 572 -12.92 28.47 -14.95
N ILE A 573 -11.81 29.22 -14.82
CA ILE A 573 -11.74 30.64 -15.21
C ILE A 573 -12.04 30.83 -16.70
N LEU A 574 -11.52 29.96 -17.56
CA LEU A 574 -11.79 29.99 -19.00
C LEU A 574 -13.22 29.56 -19.36
N GLU A 575 -13.85 28.66 -18.59
CA GLU A 575 -15.25 28.30 -18.77
C GLU A 575 -16.19 29.43 -18.33
N ASP A 576 -15.89 30.11 -17.22
CA ASP A 576 -16.56 31.36 -16.81
C ASP A 576 -16.38 32.46 -17.87
N GLU A 577 -15.17 32.67 -18.41
CA GLU A 577 -14.93 33.65 -19.49
C GLU A 577 -15.69 33.29 -20.77
N ILE A 578 -15.76 32.00 -21.13
CA ILE A 578 -16.56 31.51 -22.25
C ILE A 578 -18.07 31.75 -22.03
N ASP A 579 -18.60 31.55 -20.82
CA ASP A 579 -20.01 31.77 -20.53
C ASP A 579 -20.37 33.27 -20.47
N ASN A 580 -19.46 34.12 -19.97
CA ASN A 580 -19.57 35.57 -20.11
C ASN A 580 -19.56 36.00 -21.60
N LEU A 581 -18.68 35.42 -22.43
CA LEU A 581 -18.61 35.69 -23.86
C LEU A 581 -19.86 35.20 -24.61
N LYS A 582 -20.46 34.06 -24.22
CA LYS A 582 -21.78 33.62 -24.72
C LYS A 582 -22.86 34.64 -24.35
N GLN A 583 -22.92 35.10 -23.11
CA GLN A 583 -23.91 36.08 -22.69
C GLN A 583 -23.77 37.40 -23.45
N ILE A 584 -22.54 37.86 -23.69
CA ILE A 584 -22.26 39.05 -24.53
C ILE A 584 -22.69 38.79 -25.98
N HIS A 585 -22.37 37.63 -26.55
CA HIS A 585 -22.78 37.23 -27.89
C HIS A 585 -24.30 37.16 -28.05
N ASP A 586 -25.02 36.64 -27.07
CA ASP A 586 -26.47 36.48 -27.13
C ASP A 586 -27.19 37.84 -26.94
N ASN A 587 -26.65 38.71 -26.08
CA ASN A 587 -27.07 40.12 -25.99
C ASN A 587 -26.86 40.86 -27.32
N LEU A 588 -25.68 40.71 -27.94
CA LEU A 588 -25.38 41.31 -29.25
C LEU A 588 -26.27 40.75 -30.37
N ASN A 589 -26.65 39.46 -30.33
CA ASN A 589 -27.59 38.90 -31.28
C ASN A 589 -29.03 39.42 -31.07
N SER A 590 -29.44 39.70 -29.83
CA SER A 590 -30.69 40.41 -29.55
C SER A 590 -30.65 41.82 -30.13
N GLU A 591 -29.58 42.59 -29.88
CA GLU A 591 -29.40 43.95 -30.40
C GLU A 591 -29.33 43.97 -31.94
N ILE A 592 -28.69 42.98 -32.58
CA ILE A 592 -28.70 42.78 -34.03
C ILE A 592 -30.11 42.45 -34.54
N SER A 593 -30.92 41.69 -33.78
CA SER A 593 -32.31 41.42 -34.13
C SER A 593 -33.17 42.69 -34.02
N ASP A 594 -33.03 43.47 -32.95
CA ASP A 594 -33.72 44.74 -32.75
C ASP A 594 -33.33 45.75 -33.84
N ILE A 595 -32.05 45.83 -34.22
CA ILE A 595 -31.56 46.65 -35.35
C ILE A 595 -32.13 46.14 -36.68
N ARG A 596 -32.22 44.82 -36.88
CA ARG A 596 -32.82 44.23 -38.10
C ARG A 596 -34.32 44.55 -38.21
N ASP A 597 -35.09 44.44 -37.13
CA ASP A 597 -36.52 44.77 -37.13
C ASP A 597 -36.75 46.27 -37.28
N ASN A 598 -35.90 47.12 -36.69
CA ASN A 598 -35.90 48.56 -36.95
C ASN A 598 -35.55 48.89 -38.41
N ASN A 599 -34.59 48.18 -39.03
CA ASN A 599 -34.30 48.35 -40.46
C ASN A 599 -35.49 47.93 -41.33
N VAL A 600 -36.13 46.79 -41.07
CA VAL A 600 -37.35 46.35 -41.79
C VAL A 600 -38.51 47.34 -41.61
N ARG A 601 -38.58 48.05 -40.47
CA ARG A 601 -39.53 49.14 -40.26
C ARG A 601 -39.14 50.39 -41.06
N LEU A 602 -37.87 50.80 -41.04
CA LEU A 602 -37.37 51.95 -41.80
C LEU A 602 -37.50 51.73 -43.32
N GLU A 603 -37.31 50.49 -43.81
CA GLU A 603 -37.56 50.12 -45.21
C GLU A 603 -39.03 50.36 -45.60
N LYS A 604 -40.00 50.04 -44.71
CA LYS A 604 -41.43 50.32 -44.93
C LYS A 604 -41.77 51.81 -44.84
N GLU A 605 -41.12 52.55 -43.95
CA GLU A 605 -41.25 54.01 -43.88
C GLU A 605 -40.69 54.67 -45.16
N ILE A 606 -39.56 54.17 -45.69
CA ILE A 606 -38.97 54.59 -46.98
C ILE A 606 -39.87 54.20 -48.17
N GLU A 607 -40.45 53.00 -48.18
CA GLU A 607 -41.41 52.56 -49.21
C GLU A 607 -42.67 53.45 -49.22
N THR A 608 -43.17 53.81 -48.03
CA THR A 608 -44.29 54.75 -47.88
C THR A 608 -43.94 56.14 -48.42
N ILE A 609 -42.78 56.68 -48.05
CA ILE A 609 -42.28 57.98 -48.54
C ILE A 609 -42.02 57.95 -50.05
N LEU A 610 -41.62 56.81 -50.63
CA LEU A 610 -41.50 56.63 -52.07
C LEU A 610 -42.85 56.69 -52.79
N LEU A 611 -43.90 56.10 -52.22
CA LEU A 611 -45.27 56.20 -52.75
C LEU A 611 -45.83 57.63 -52.63
N GLU A 612 -45.61 58.31 -51.50
CA GLU A 612 -45.96 59.73 -51.34
C GLU A 612 -45.22 60.61 -52.35
N LYS A 613 -43.92 60.38 -52.55
CA LYS A 613 -43.12 61.07 -53.57
C LYS A 613 -43.64 60.82 -54.99
N GLN A 614 -44.10 59.61 -55.31
CA GLN A 614 -44.72 59.30 -56.61
C GLN A 614 -46.03 60.07 -56.79
N ALA A 615 -46.90 60.09 -55.79
CA ALA A 615 -48.15 60.86 -55.82
C ALA A 615 -47.91 62.37 -55.99
N LEU A 616 -46.95 62.93 -55.25
CA LEU A 616 -46.54 64.33 -55.38
C LEU A 616 -45.91 64.62 -56.75
N GLN A 617 -45.17 63.67 -57.35
CA GLN A 617 -44.64 63.82 -58.70
C GLN A 617 -45.76 63.81 -59.76
N GLU A 618 -46.81 62.99 -59.60
CA GLU A 618 -47.99 63.05 -60.46
C GLU A 618 -48.77 64.37 -60.31
N GLU A 619 -48.83 64.93 -59.10
CA GLU A 619 -49.44 66.24 -58.84
C GLU A 619 -48.62 67.38 -59.48
N ILE A 620 -47.29 67.37 -59.34
CA ILE A 620 -46.38 68.30 -60.04
C ILE A 620 -46.55 68.18 -61.57
N ASN A 621 -46.67 66.97 -62.10
CA ASN A 621 -46.86 66.76 -63.54
C ASN A 621 -48.18 67.40 -64.03
N LYS A 622 -49.29 67.26 -63.28
CA LYS A 622 -50.57 67.91 -63.58
C LYS A 622 -50.45 69.44 -63.52
N LEU A 623 -49.85 69.98 -62.47
CA LEU A 623 -49.61 71.43 -62.34
C LEU A 623 -48.73 71.98 -63.47
N THR A 624 -47.79 71.17 -63.98
CA THR A 624 -46.96 71.52 -65.15
C THR A 624 -47.79 71.50 -66.44
N GLU A 625 -48.76 70.59 -66.57
CA GLU A 625 -49.69 70.55 -67.71
C GLU A 625 -50.67 71.74 -67.68
N ASP A 626 -51.19 72.10 -66.50
CA ASP A 626 -51.97 73.33 -66.26
C ASP A 626 -51.14 74.60 -66.59
N GLU A 627 -49.86 74.66 -66.19
CA GLU A 627 -48.96 75.76 -66.53
C GLU A 627 -48.76 75.87 -68.05
N ASN A 628 -48.66 74.73 -68.76
CA ASN A 628 -48.56 74.73 -70.22
C ASN A 628 -49.86 75.18 -70.90
N ILE A 629 -51.04 74.85 -70.35
CA ILE A 629 -52.32 75.38 -70.82
C ILE A 629 -52.36 76.90 -70.63
N LEU A 630 -52.04 77.39 -69.43
CA LEU A 630 -52.07 78.81 -69.09
C LEU A 630 -51.06 79.63 -69.92
N ASN A 631 -49.85 79.10 -70.16
CA ASN A 631 -48.86 79.72 -71.04
C ASN A 631 -49.34 79.82 -72.50
N ASN A 632 -50.13 78.85 -72.98
CA ASN A 632 -50.75 78.94 -74.31
C ASN A 632 -51.89 79.98 -74.35
N GLU A 633 -52.68 80.14 -73.29
CA GLU A 633 -53.66 81.23 -73.19
C GLU A 633 -52.99 82.60 -73.14
N ILE A 634 -51.92 82.78 -72.35
CA ILE A 634 -51.11 84.01 -72.30
C ILE A 634 -50.57 84.35 -73.70
N LYS A 635 -50.09 83.34 -74.44
CA LYS A 635 -49.61 83.51 -75.82
C LYS A 635 -50.74 83.89 -76.80
N HIS A 636 -51.95 83.36 -76.61
CA HIS A 636 -53.13 83.75 -77.38
C HIS A 636 -53.56 85.20 -77.08
N LEU A 637 -53.53 85.61 -75.81
CA LEU A 637 -53.80 86.99 -75.39
C LEU A 637 -52.74 87.96 -75.94
N GLY A 638 -51.46 87.56 -75.99
CA GLY A 638 -50.40 88.30 -76.67
C GLY A 638 -50.69 88.56 -78.15
N ASN A 639 -51.10 87.52 -78.88
CA ASN A 639 -51.48 87.65 -80.30
C ASN A 639 -52.66 88.61 -80.51
N ILE A 640 -53.67 88.61 -79.62
CA ILE A 640 -54.79 89.57 -79.66
C ILE A 640 -54.28 91.00 -79.41
N ASN A 641 -53.38 91.19 -78.46
CA ASN A 641 -52.83 92.52 -78.14
C ASN A 641 -51.98 93.09 -79.29
N ASP A 642 -51.27 92.22 -80.03
CA ASP A 642 -50.57 92.57 -81.27
C ASP A 642 -51.52 92.95 -82.43
N GLN A 643 -52.74 92.40 -82.48
CA GLN A 643 -53.77 92.80 -83.43
C GLN A 643 -54.37 94.17 -83.06
N LEU A 644 -54.74 94.36 -81.79
CA LEU A 644 -55.25 95.64 -81.29
C LEU A 644 -54.24 96.78 -81.47
N SER A 645 -52.95 96.51 -81.28
CA SER A 645 -51.88 97.47 -81.52
C SER A 645 -51.81 97.95 -82.98
N LYS A 646 -52.07 97.04 -83.95
CA LYS A 646 -52.12 97.37 -85.39
C LYS A 646 -53.37 98.16 -85.76
N GLU A 647 -54.51 97.93 -85.11
CA GLU A 647 -55.69 98.78 -85.28
C GLU A 647 -55.47 100.18 -84.71
N ILE A 648 -54.75 100.30 -83.58
CA ILE A 648 -54.36 101.60 -83.00
C ILE A 648 -53.39 102.37 -83.93
N GLU A 649 -52.44 101.71 -84.60
CA GLU A 649 -51.62 102.35 -85.64
C GLU A 649 -52.46 102.87 -86.83
N LYS A 650 -53.43 102.08 -87.30
CA LYS A 650 -54.34 102.48 -88.38
C LYS A 650 -55.17 103.71 -87.98
N CYS A 651 -55.75 103.70 -86.79
CA CYS A 651 -56.59 104.79 -86.30
C CYS A 651 -55.79 106.08 -86.03
N ASN A 652 -54.52 105.98 -85.61
CA ASN A 652 -53.64 107.16 -85.53
C ASN A 652 -53.31 107.74 -86.92
N ARG A 653 -53.11 106.91 -87.96
CA ARG A 653 -52.96 107.42 -89.34
C ARG A 653 -54.19 108.20 -89.82
N GLU A 654 -55.40 107.69 -89.56
CA GLU A 654 -56.65 108.38 -89.92
C GLU A 654 -56.80 109.72 -89.18
N LYS A 655 -56.40 109.77 -87.90
CA LYS A 655 -56.36 110.98 -87.06
C LYS A 655 -55.38 112.05 -87.53
N ASP A 656 -54.22 111.69 -88.08
CA ASP A 656 -53.26 112.67 -88.59
C ASP A 656 -53.65 113.22 -89.97
N VAL A 657 -54.32 112.45 -90.84
CA VAL A 657 -54.94 112.99 -92.07
C VAL A 657 -56.01 114.03 -91.74
N LEU A 658 -56.87 113.75 -90.76
CA LEU A 658 -57.90 114.70 -90.27
C LEU A 658 -57.31 115.97 -89.64
N ARG A 659 -56.02 115.99 -89.25
CA ARG A 659 -55.35 117.20 -88.78
C ARG A 659 -54.96 118.14 -89.91
N GLU A 660 -54.45 117.62 -91.03
CA GLU A 660 -54.11 118.45 -92.20
C GLU A 660 -55.35 119.16 -92.77
N GLU A 661 -56.49 118.46 -92.85
CA GLU A 661 -57.76 119.08 -93.30
C GLU A 661 -58.21 120.24 -92.39
N VAL A 662 -58.11 120.07 -91.07
CA VAL A 662 -58.46 121.11 -90.08
C VAL A 662 -57.52 122.33 -90.17
N GLU A 663 -56.24 122.13 -90.50
CA GLU A 663 -55.27 123.22 -90.62
C GLU A 663 -55.49 124.07 -91.89
N ILE A 664 -55.88 123.43 -93.00
CA ILE A 664 -56.32 124.11 -94.23
C ILE A 664 -57.60 124.94 -93.96
N ILE A 665 -58.57 124.40 -93.22
CA ILE A 665 -59.82 125.11 -92.88
C ILE A 665 -59.56 126.32 -91.96
N ARG A 666 -58.56 126.27 -91.08
CA ARG A 666 -58.15 127.42 -90.25
C ARG A 666 -57.58 128.56 -91.08
N SER A 667 -56.67 128.25 -92.02
CA SER A 667 -56.04 129.23 -92.91
C SER A 667 -57.07 130.03 -93.74
N ASN A 668 -58.13 129.37 -94.21
CA ASN A 668 -59.20 130.04 -94.97
C ASN A 668 -60.10 130.93 -94.08
N ASN A 669 -60.43 130.50 -92.86
CA ASN A 669 -61.23 131.33 -91.93
C ASN A 669 -60.51 132.63 -91.51
N GLU A 670 -59.18 132.61 -91.42
CA GLU A 670 -58.41 133.78 -90.98
C GLU A 670 -58.41 134.93 -92.00
N LYS A 671 -58.59 134.64 -93.30
CA LYS A 671 -58.78 135.67 -94.34
C LYS A 671 -60.13 136.37 -94.24
N VAL A 672 -61.22 135.59 -94.20
CA VAL A 672 -62.60 136.10 -94.12
C VAL A 672 -62.80 136.97 -92.86
N LYS A 673 -62.12 136.63 -91.77
CA LYS A 673 -62.15 137.38 -90.50
C LYS A 673 -61.61 138.82 -90.63
N ASN A 674 -60.67 139.09 -91.55
CA ASN A 674 -60.13 140.44 -91.74
C ASN A 674 -61.05 141.30 -92.62
N GLU A 675 -61.59 140.73 -93.70
CA GLU A 675 -62.55 141.41 -94.59
C GLU A 675 -63.82 141.85 -93.84
N ALA A 676 -64.26 141.08 -92.84
CA ALA A 676 -65.38 141.43 -91.97
C ALA A 676 -65.11 142.60 -90.99
N LYS A 677 -63.84 142.99 -90.77
CA LYS A 677 -63.48 143.99 -89.74
C LYS A 677 -63.64 145.43 -90.24
N GLU A 678 -63.21 145.72 -91.47
CA GLU A 678 -63.29 147.07 -92.05
C GLU A 678 -64.74 147.53 -92.24
N ALA A 679 -65.66 146.61 -92.52
CA ALA A 679 -67.09 146.87 -92.64
C ALA A 679 -67.77 147.24 -91.29
N TYR A 680 -67.19 146.87 -90.15
CA TYR A 680 -67.75 147.14 -88.82
C TYR A 680 -67.46 148.58 -88.37
N GLU A 681 -66.22 149.03 -88.56
CA GLU A 681 -65.75 150.35 -88.10
C GLU A 681 -66.50 151.49 -88.83
N ALA A 682 -66.76 151.34 -90.14
CA ALA A 682 -67.55 152.29 -90.94
C ALA A 682 -69.03 152.45 -90.52
N SER A 683 -69.58 151.50 -89.74
CA SER A 683 -70.97 151.53 -89.29
C SER A 683 -71.15 152.20 -87.92
N GLN A 684 -70.13 152.18 -87.05
CA GLN A 684 -70.23 152.75 -85.71
C GLN A 684 -70.28 154.28 -85.71
N ASP A 685 -69.57 154.96 -86.62
CA ASP A 685 -69.56 156.44 -86.66
C ASP A 685 -70.91 157.06 -87.06
N GLN A 686 -71.69 156.39 -87.91
CA GLN A 686 -73.05 156.87 -88.24
C GLN A 686 -74.02 156.74 -87.05
N ILE A 687 -73.79 155.76 -86.16
CA ILE A 687 -74.59 155.58 -84.94
C ILE A 687 -74.26 156.70 -83.93
N ASN A 688 -72.98 157.04 -83.77
CA ASN A 688 -72.53 158.11 -82.86
C ASN A 688 -73.12 159.50 -83.20
N ILE A 689 -73.36 159.79 -84.48
CA ILE A 689 -74.01 161.05 -84.89
C ILE A 689 -75.48 161.10 -84.43
N LYS A 690 -76.24 160.00 -84.57
CA LYS A 690 -77.65 159.96 -84.15
C LYS A 690 -77.87 159.94 -82.65
N ILE A 691 -76.87 159.51 -81.87
CA ILE A 691 -76.94 159.60 -80.39
C ILE A 691 -77.00 161.06 -79.95
N LYS A 692 -76.24 161.98 -80.57
CA LYS A 692 -76.27 163.41 -80.23
C LYS A 692 -77.62 164.08 -80.50
N GLU A 693 -78.31 163.72 -81.58
CA GLU A 693 -79.65 164.25 -81.89
C GLU A 693 -80.69 163.84 -80.82
N ILE A 694 -80.46 162.73 -80.12
CA ILE A 694 -81.32 162.24 -79.03
C ILE A 694 -80.99 162.94 -77.70
N GLU A 695 -79.72 163.30 -77.45
CA GLU A 695 -79.30 164.00 -76.23
C GLU A 695 -79.88 165.42 -76.12
N GLU A 696 -79.94 166.19 -77.22
CA GLU A 696 -80.58 167.52 -77.21
C GLU A 696 -82.10 167.44 -76.99
N ILE A 697 -82.77 166.41 -77.53
CA ILE A 697 -84.20 166.18 -77.27
C ILE A 697 -84.44 165.84 -75.80
N ASN A 698 -83.58 165.03 -75.17
CA ASN A 698 -83.70 164.71 -73.74
C ASN A 698 -83.58 165.93 -72.83
N GLN A 699 -82.76 166.95 -73.16
CA GLN A 699 -82.71 168.19 -72.36
C GLN A 699 -84.02 169.01 -72.45
N THR A 700 -84.76 168.93 -73.56
CA THR A 700 -86.12 169.51 -73.65
C THR A 700 -87.17 168.70 -72.86
N LEU A 701 -86.88 167.41 -72.60
CA LEU A 701 -87.72 166.56 -71.77
C LEU A 701 -87.45 166.81 -70.27
N GLU A 702 -86.20 166.85 -69.82
CA GLU A 702 -85.85 167.13 -68.42
C GLU A 702 -86.41 168.47 -67.93
N THR A 703 -86.41 169.51 -68.78
CA THR A 703 -86.98 170.82 -68.45
C THR A 703 -88.51 170.85 -68.36
N THR A 704 -89.20 169.86 -68.94
CA THR A 704 -90.65 169.69 -68.81
C THR A 704 -91.07 168.67 -67.75
N GLU A 705 -90.23 167.66 -67.47
CA GLU A 705 -90.39 166.75 -66.32
C GLU A 705 -90.11 167.43 -64.98
N ALA A 706 -89.12 168.35 -64.93
CA ALA A 706 -88.62 168.97 -63.71
C ALA A 706 -89.72 169.57 -62.84
N ASP A 707 -90.23 170.75 -63.19
CA ASP A 707 -91.16 171.52 -62.33
C ASP A 707 -92.61 171.53 -62.80
N LEU A 708 -92.94 170.50 -63.59
CA LEU A 708 -94.17 169.75 -63.38
C LEU A 708 -94.28 169.25 -61.92
N ARG A 709 -93.16 169.02 -61.20
CA ARG A 709 -93.13 168.90 -59.72
C ARG A 709 -93.90 170.02 -59.04
N ARG A 710 -93.71 171.28 -59.43
CA ARG A 710 -94.33 172.45 -58.78
C ARG A 710 -95.86 172.36 -58.84
N THR A 711 -96.41 172.10 -60.02
CA THR A 711 -97.85 171.84 -60.18
C THR A 711 -98.31 170.53 -59.52
N LYS A 712 -97.42 169.54 -59.37
CA LYS A 712 -97.71 168.24 -58.72
C LYS A 712 -97.58 168.28 -57.20
N GLU A 713 -96.85 169.24 -56.62
CA GLU A 713 -96.86 169.55 -55.19
C GLU A 713 -98.05 170.43 -54.82
N GLU A 714 -98.45 171.37 -55.68
CA GLU A 714 -99.73 172.09 -55.56
C GLU A 714 -100.91 171.12 -55.68
N LEU A 715 -100.91 170.25 -56.70
CA LEU A 715 -101.89 169.16 -56.83
C LEU A 715 -101.81 168.26 -55.60
N GLY A 716 -100.63 167.81 -55.19
CA GLY A 716 -100.42 167.03 -53.96
C GLY A 716 -100.85 167.74 -52.68
N SER A 717 -100.94 169.07 -52.64
CA SER A 717 -101.51 169.82 -51.51
C SER A 717 -103.05 169.76 -51.52
N LYS A 718 -103.65 169.84 -52.72
CA LYS A 718 -105.10 169.67 -52.92
C LYS A 718 -105.52 168.21 -52.83
N GLU A 719 -104.72 167.25 -53.26
CA GLU A 719 -104.93 165.81 -53.07
C GLU A 719 -104.72 165.41 -51.61
N ARG A 720 -103.90 166.11 -50.82
CA ARG A 720 -103.87 165.96 -49.34
C ARG A 720 -104.94 166.79 -48.62
N ALA A 721 -105.81 167.47 -49.36
CA ALA A 721 -107.08 168.02 -48.88
C ALA A 721 -108.27 167.18 -49.38
N VAL A 722 -108.20 166.66 -50.61
CA VAL A 722 -109.17 165.74 -51.24
C VAL A 722 -109.06 164.37 -50.60
N ALA A 723 -107.89 163.73 -50.46
CA ALA A 723 -107.73 162.53 -49.62
C ALA A 723 -107.93 162.76 -48.10
N ARG A 724 -108.21 164.00 -47.67
CA ARG A 724 -108.77 164.30 -46.34
C ARG A 724 -110.30 164.43 -46.40
N LEU A 725 -110.85 165.08 -47.42
CA LEU A 725 -112.29 165.17 -47.71
C LEU A 725 -112.91 163.85 -48.19
N GLU A 726 -112.12 162.96 -48.78
CA GLU A 726 -112.43 161.59 -49.22
C GLU A 726 -112.22 160.62 -48.07
N LYS A 727 -111.40 160.96 -47.08
CA LYS A 727 -111.38 160.25 -45.80
C LYS A 727 -112.49 160.71 -44.86
N GLU A 728 -112.85 162.00 -44.88
CA GLU A 728 -114.13 162.47 -44.37
C GLU A 728 -115.29 161.94 -45.22
N LEU A 729 -115.09 161.64 -46.52
CA LEU A 729 -116.09 160.96 -47.35
C LEU A 729 -116.13 159.47 -47.00
N GLU A 730 -115.04 158.84 -46.60
CA GLU A 730 -114.97 157.47 -46.08
C GLU A 730 -115.63 157.38 -44.70
N ASP A 731 -115.43 158.38 -43.82
CA ASP A 731 -116.20 158.56 -42.58
C ASP A 731 -117.69 158.87 -42.88
N LYS A 732 -117.99 159.58 -43.97
CA LYS A 732 -119.37 159.75 -44.50
C LYS A 732 -119.87 158.54 -45.27
N GLU A 733 -119.01 157.61 -45.67
CA GLU A 733 -119.32 156.34 -46.31
C GLU A 733 -119.36 155.20 -45.30
N ASP A 734 -118.96 155.44 -44.05
CA ASP A 734 -119.42 154.75 -42.84
C ASP A 734 -120.81 155.27 -42.42
N ILE A 735 -121.10 156.58 -42.57
CA ILE A 735 -122.49 157.07 -42.53
C ILE A 735 -123.29 156.48 -43.70
N PHE A 736 -122.69 156.34 -44.89
CA PHE A 736 -123.30 155.69 -46.04
C PHE A 736 -123.27 154.16 -45.94
N LEU A 737 -122.49 153.55 -45.05
CA LEU A 737 -122.58 152.14 -44.65
C LEU A 737 -123.77 151.95 -43.70
N ASN A 738 -124.11 152.99 -42.93
CA ASN A 738 -125.35 153.07 -42.16
C ASN A 738 -126.58 153.31 -43.06
N LEU A 739 -126.45 154.08 -44.15
CA LEU A 739 -127.48 154.17 -45.21
C LEU A 739 -127.50 152.92 -46.12
N LYS A 740 -126.37 152.24 -46.31
CA LYS A 740 -126.27 150.99 -47.08
C LYS A 740 -126.71 149.78 -46.27
N ARG A 741 -126.74 149.85 -44.93
CA ARG A 741 -127.59 149.00 -44.10
C ARG A 741 -129.09 149.20 -44.36
N GLN A 742 -129.52 150.36 -44.88
CA GLN A 742 -130.88 150.52 -45.41
C GLN A 742 -131.02 149.95 -46.83
N ILE A 743 -129.93 149.88 -47.61
CA ILE A 743 -129.90 149.10 -48.86
C ILE A 743 -130.00 147.60 -48.54
N GLU A 744 -129.21 147.06 -47.62
CA GLU A 744 -129.32 145.67 -47.14
C GLU A 744 -130.72 145.36 -46.56
N ALA A 745 -131.41 146.35 -45.97
CA ALA A 745 -132.81 146.21 -45.56
C ALA A 745 -133.83 146.33 -46.71
N LYS A 746 -133.55 147.16 -47.73
CA LYS A 746 -134.44 147.36 -48.90
C LYS A 746 -134.26 146.34 -50.00
N GLU A 747 -133.10 145.71 -50.12
CA GLU A 747 -132.87 144.52 -50.93
C GLU A 747 -133.69 143.33 -50.36
N ILE A 748 -133.84 143.26 -49.03
CA ILE A 748 -134.75 142.30 -48.36
C ILE A 748 -136.25 142.63 -48.57
N GLU A 749 -136.64 143.90 -48.75
CA GLU A 749 -138.06 144.27 -49.00
C GLU A 749 -138.46 144.34 -50.48
N LEU A 750 -137.58 144.73 -51.41
CA LEU A 750 -137.96 145.00 -52.80
C LEU A 750 -137.94 143.74 -53.67
N ASP A 751 -137.08 142.77 -53.41
CA ASP A 751 -137.17 141.47 -54.09
C ASP A 751 -138.47 140.75 -53.67
N ALA A 752 -138.84 140.85 -52.39
CA ALA A 752 -140.16 140.47 -51.87
C ALA A 752 -141.33 141.27 -52.48
N SER A 753 -141.09 142.40 -53.17
CA SER A 753 -142.12 143.18 -53.87
C SER A 753 -142.15 142.95 -55.39
N LYS A 754 -141.03 142.55 -56.02
CA LYS A 754 -140.97 142.26 -57.46
C LYS A 754 -141.45 140.84 -57.78
N GLU A 755 -141.10 139.87 -56.95
CA GLU A 755 -141.68 138.52 -57.04
C GLU A 755 -143.19 138.59 -56.74
N ALA A 756 -143.60 139.35 -55.72
CA ALA A 756 -145.02 139.50 -55.36
C ALA A 756 -145.89 140.21 -56.41
N MET A 757 -145.42 141.26 -57.10
CA MET A 757 -146.28 142.02 -58.02
C MET A 757 -146.42 141.39 -59.42
N ASN A 758 -145.46 140.58 -59.88
CA ASN A 758 -145.67 139.80 -61.11
C ASN A 758 -146.64 138.63 -60.89
N GLU A 759 -146.62 137.98 -59.72
CA GLU A 759 -147.75 137.12 -59.31
C GLU A 759 -149.07 137.89 -59.20
N LEU A 760 -149.04 139.15 -58.78
CA LEU A 760 -150.24 139.97 -58.64
C LEU A 760 -150.84 140.37 -59.99
N ASN A 761 -150.02 140.59 -61.03
CA ASN A 761 -150.50 140.87 -62.37
C ASN A 761 -151.15 139.65 -63.03
N GLU A 762 -150.70 138.42 -62.75
CA GLU A 762 -151.47 137.21 -63.10
C GLU A 762 -152.76 137.10 -62.28
N LYS A 763 -152.72 137.43 -60.98
CA LYS A 763 -153.94 137.49 -60.13
C LYS A 763 -154.95 138.55 -60.57
N ILE A 764 -154.56 139.63 -61.26
CA ILE A 764 -155.49 140.61 -61.85
C ILE A 764 -156.31 139.98 -63.00
N SER A 765 -155.75 139.04 -63.75
CA SER A 765 -156.51 138.24 -64.72
C SER A 765 -157.61 137.39 -64.04
N ALA A 766 -157.37 136.95 -62.79
CA ALA A 766 -158.34 136.18 -62.00
C ALA A 766 -159.35 137.06 -61.23
N LEU A 767 -158.95 138.23 -60.72
CA LEU A 767 -159.78 139.06 -59.82
C LEU A 767 -160.64 140.13 -60.50
N VAL A 768 -160.54 140.33 -61.82
CA VAL A 768 -161.62 140.98 -62.60
C VAL A 768 -162.96 140.21 -62.46
N SER A 769 -162.92 138.95 -62.01
CA SER A 769 -164.08 138.15 -61.60
C SER A 769 -164.82 138.66 -60.33
N GLU A 770 -164.11 139.27 -59.37
CA GLU A 770 -164.70 139.72 -58.09
C GLU A 770 -165.11 141.21 -58.08
N ASN A 771 -164.95 141.91 -59.21
CA ASN A 771 -165.54 143.24 -59.48
C ASN A 771 -167.08 143.16 -59.69
N SER A 772 -167.76 142.41 -58.81
CA SER A 772 -169.15 141.98 -58.92
C SER A 772 -169.90 141.91 -57.59
N LYS A 773 -169.21 141.77 -56.43
CA LYS A 773 -169.86 141.60 -55.11
C LYS A 773 -169.90 142.83 -54.21
N PHE A 774 -168.78 143.53 -53.98
CA PHE A 774 -168.75 144.57 -52.93
C PHE A 774 -169.34 145.94 -53.32
N THR A 775 -169.83 146.08 -54.56
CA THR A 775 -170.69 147.19 -55.03
C THR A 775 -172.10 147.17 -54.37
N GLN A 776 -172.39 146.17 -53.54
CA GLN A 776 -173.65 145.99 -52.83
C GLN A 776 -173.61 146.53 -51.38
N GLU A 777 -172.48 146.36 -50.68
CA GLU A 777 -172.17 147.00 -49.39
C GLU A 777 -171.43 148.34 -49.61
N SER A 778 -170.82 148.99 -48.62
CA SER A 778 -171.44 149.23 -47.32
C SER A 778 -172.03 150.65 -47.28
N ARG A 779 -172.87 150.94 -48.29
CA ARG A 779 -173.88 152.03 -48.29
C ARG A 779 -174.55 152.21 -46.92
N THR A 780 -174.72 151.10 -46.21
CA THR A 780 -175.22 150.92 -44.85
C THR A 780 -174.52 151.72 -43.75
N PHE A 781 -173.31 152.28 -43.94
CA PHE A 781 -172.60 153.04 -42.88
C PHE A 781 -172.35 154.53 -43.13
N GLN A 782 -173.08 155.15 -44.06
CA GLN A 782 -173.36 156.60 -43.98
C GLN A 782 -174.22 156.99 -42.73
N HIS A 783 -174.65 156.00 -41.94
CA HIS A 783 -175.66 156.13 -40.88
C HIS A 783 -175.14 155.95 -39.43
N ARG A 784 -173.83 156.01 -39.18
CA ARG A 784 -173.26 156.04 -37.81
C ARG A 784 -172.13 157.06 -37.61
N LEU A 785 -172.14 158.26 -38.19
CA LEU A 785 -173.17 159.32 -38.07
C LEU A 785 -173.62 159.59 -36.62
N PHE A 786 -173.49 160.86 -36.21
CA PHE A 786 -174.40 161.55 -35.31
C PHE A 786 -174.19 161.33 -33.80
N GLU A 787 -174.05 160.08 -33.34
CA GLU A 787 -174.27 159.76 -31.93
C GLU A 787 -173.07 160.06 -31.02
N LEU A 788 -171.89 159.51 -31.34
CA LEU A 788 -170.73 159.55 -30.43
C LEU A 788 -169.88 160.83 -30.50
N GLN A 789 -170.46 161.92 -31.03
CA GLN A 789 -170.04 163.29 -30.66
C GLN A 789 -170.28 163.61 -29.17
N SER A 790 -170.88 162.68 -28.42
CA SER A 790 -171.38 162.89 -27.05
C SER A 790 -170.55 162.26 -25.92
N GLU A 791 -169.53 161.42 -26.18
CA GLU A 791 -169.05 160.46 -25.15
C GLU A 791 -167.54 160.46 -24.75
N ILE A 792 -166.56 160.49 -25.69
CA ILE A 792 -165.11 160.44 -25.30
C ILE A 792 -164.56 161.79 -24.86
N ILE A 793 -165.05 162.13 -23.69
CA ILE A 793 -164.40 162.97 -22.72
C ILE A 793 -163.58 161.92 -21.82
N ASN A 794 -162.66 161.03 -22.39
CA ASN A 794 -162.11 159.66 -21.87
C ASN A 794 -160.57 159.06 -21.98
N LYS A 795 -160.15 157.94 -22.73
CA LYS A 795 -159.19 156.75 -22.33
C LYS A 795 -157.78 156.32 -23.07
N ASP A 796 -157.16 155.05 -22.92
CA ASP A 796 -155.64 154.63 -23.05
C ASP A 796 -154.96 153.33 -23.81
N ILE A 797 -154.21 152.29 -23.23
CA ILE A 797 -152.82 151.69 -23.67
C ILE A 797 -152.37 150.10 -23.53
N GLU A 798 -151.31 149.47 -24.24
CA GLU A 798 -150.53 148.12 -23.98
C GLU A 798 -149.23 147.61 -24.87
N ILE A 799 -148.57 146.36 -24.74
CA ILE A 799 -147.11 145.86 -25.10
C ILE A 799 -146.79 144.37 -25.73
N THR A 800 -145.52 143.92 -26.16
CA THR A 800 -145.06 142.62 -26.93
C THR A 800 -143.59 141.90 -26.71
N LYS A 801 -143.13 140.69 -27.30
CA LYS A 801 -141.73 139.95 -27.27
C LYS A 801 -141.36 138.65 -28.22
N LEU A 802 -140.15 137.89 -28.15
CA LEU A 802 -139.47 136.91 -29.19
C LEU A 802 -138.38 135.73 -28.79
N ARG A 803 -137.85 134.72 -29.67
CA ARG A 803 -136.53 133.81 -29.62
C ARG A 803 -136.23 132.43 -30.48
N LYS A 804 -134.92 132.08 -30.92
CA LYS A 804 -134.00 130.77 -31.04
C LYS A 804 -133.84 129.54 -32.13
N GLU A 805 -132.60 128.89 -32.27
CA GLU A 805 -132.01 127.47 -32.63
C GLU A 805 -131.51 126.74 -34.03
N GLU A 806 -130.54 125.71 -34.07
CA GLU A 806 -129.83 124.97 -35.27
C GLU A 806 -128.87 123.65 -35.05
N LYS A 807 -128.50 122.67 -36.01
CA LYS A 807 -127.20 121.75 -36.21
C LYS A 807 -127.01 120.45 -37.20
N ILE A 808 -125.77 120.19 -37.82
CA ILE A 808 -124.82 119.07 -38.44
C ILE A 808 -125.00 117.54 -39.01
N GLY A 809 -124.06 116.94 -39.89
CA GLY A 809 -123.71 115.43 -40.15
C GLY A 809 -122.90 114.82 -41.46
N PRO A 810 -122.03 113.70 -41.48
CA PRO A 810 -121.24 113.06 -42.67
C PRO A 810 -120.75 111.48 -42.77
N VAL A 811 -120.28 110.81 -43.92
CA VAL A 811 -119.63 109.37 -44.08
C VAL A 811 -118.99 108.82 -45.50
N VAL A 812 -118.12 107.72 -45.65
CA VAL A 812 -117.56 107.02 -46.96
C VAL A 812 -116.72 105.60 -46.93
N LYS A 813 -116.53 104.74 -48.03
CA LYS A 813 -115.53 103.54 -48.29
C LYS A 813 -115.51 102.78 -49.72
N LYS A 814 -115.11 101.46 -49.80
CA LYS A 814 -114.84 100.46 -50.92
C LYS A 814 -116.05 99.59 -51.32
N ARG A 815 -116.18 99.12 -52.58
CA ARG A 815 -116.71 97.76 -52.89
C ARG A 815 -116.24 97.19 -54.23
#